data_AF-F2NP64-F1
#
_entry.id   AF-F2NP64-F1
#
_cell.length_a   1.000
_cell.length_b   1.000
_cell.length_c   1.000
_cell.angle_alpha   90.00
_cell.angle_beta   90.00
_cell.angle_gamma   90.00
#
_symmetry.space_group_name_H-M   'P 1'
#
loop_
_entity.id
_entity.type
_entity.pdbx_description
1 polymer ?
#
loop_
_entity_poly.entity_id
_entity_poly.type
_entity_poly.pdbx_seq_one_letter_code
_entity_poly.pdbx_strand_id
1 'polypeptide(L)'
;MRIVWILWLMGLAFAQVLTVPGEGRVGEPLLIAGEGLVPGAYPLEIEGPTGLVVETVEALDGRFEWRYVPEVPGTYTVRLYHAPEPLERAVRVVALQPTLTPEGLRVGEVVLPLPEPAAWIGPVLANGRVYVARDLALIEVDPDRPDAVRLYYPPAEVEGLEADEALEVVLRDGRRMTLEELTRPWPFAGEWRSLEALAALRAHWAALGRGAVLPTPPEGTKPYWVYFAEDPEGLTPADLEAWGRDLLRRGHRVELPWGEEARPWFMAWVTQARQARAEGLEASRAWSDALLAYTPLFPGSVAFFQEQAAWFAVQGRPDLEVRYAEAVAALRAFAPPWTSEGWGRGVRVALVLYAALVAVFWARYLGRQRQDLRPVGGWLGAWFRHPLLRVRHLLLAYTTFGERLLMLLAFAGVGGVFLTYGLTVRVERILQEEALSRAILQSQGALNVLRSLPTSPELEGVLAYAEQAASVERALAHLERAAPAGYALALRARLSGEVHYLAEAYRRAPGYAPVREALGLGGDYWSGVYQSAGVDRAGVPRWRDLWGALMMTEARFFLRRPLEAWVALPFWPAAGWAYLGLGFALAWVAYHLLGFVLPRPRGVVPSQGWGARLVYLLVPGSVSLGGGWGFMLLAGFAYGLVALAEGVLGAVYVLGAAYLLHLPGWFKGIRGRSASSIHGEVEGVG
;
A
#
# COMPACT_ATOMS: atom_id res chain seq x y z
N MET A 1 40.60 -80.81 -32.55
CA MET A 1 40.07 -79.66 -31.79
C MET A 1 40.38 -78.30 -32.40
N ARG A 2 41.59 -77.98 -32.90
CA ARG A 2 41.91 -76.65 -33.47
C ARG A 2 41.12 -76.23 -34.72
N ILE A 3 40.70 -77.16 -35.58
CA ILE A 3 39.91 -76.85 -36.80
C ILE A 3 38.46 -76.44 -36.46
N VAL A 4 37.88 -76.98 -35.39
CA VAL A 4 36.54 -76.59 -34.93
C VAL A 4 36.56 -75.16 -34.38
N TRP A 5 37.63 -74.76 -33.67
CA TRP A 5 37.79 -73.39 -33.18
C TRP A 5 38.04 -72.37 -34.31
N ILE A 6 38.77 -72.73 -35.37
CA ILE A 6 38.99 -71.85 -36.53
C ILE A 6 37.70 -71.71 -37.37
N LEU A 7 36.90 -72.78 -37.53
CA LEU A 7 35.59 -72.71 -38.18
C LEU A 7 34.56 -71.94 -37.33
N TRP A 8 34.62 -72.01 -36.00
CA TRP A 8 33.80 -71.20 -35.09
C TRP A 8 34.20 -69.72 -35.11
N LEU A 9 35.49 -69.41 -35.17
CA LEU A 9 36.01 -68.03 -35.27
C LEU A 9 35.79 -67.42 -36.67
N MET A 10 35.80 -68.21 -37.74
CA MET A 10 35.40 -67.76 -39.08
C MET A 10 33.88 -67.59 -39.23
N GLY A 11 33.07 -68.35 -38.48
CA GLY A 11 31.61 -68.16 -38.44
C GLY A 11 31.17 -66.87 -37.74
N LEU A 12 32.00 -66.33 -36.83
CA LEU A 12 31.74 -65.04 -36.17
C LEU A 12 32.09 -63.82 -37.04
N ALA A 13 32.93 -63.96 -38.07
CA ALA A 13 33.30 -62.87 -38.97
C ALA A 13 32.25 -62.55 -40.05
N PHE A 14 31.18 -63.35 -40.15
CA PHE A 14 30.07 -63.19 -41.10
C PHE A 14 28.71 -63.02 -40.41
N ALA A 15 28.70 -62.71 -39.10
CA ALA A 15 27.44 -62.46 -38.40
C ALA A 15 26.82 -61.15 -38.90
N GLN A 16 25.62 -61.24 -39.46
CA GLN A 16 24.83 -60.07 -39.84
C GLN A 16 24.30 -59.42 -38.57
N VAL A 17 24.52 -58.11 -38.43
CA VAL A 17 24.14 -57.36 -37.22
C VAL A 17 23.28 -56.18 -37.62
N LEU A 18 22.11 -56.07 -36.97
CA LEU A 18 21.29 -54.87 -36.96
C LEU A 18 21.57 -54.12 -35.65
N THR A 19 22.10 -52.92 -35.79
CA THR A 19 22.41 -52.03 -34.67
C THR A 19 21.35 -50.93 -34.61
N VAL A 20 20.67 -50.87 -33.47
CA VAL A 20 19.73 -49.82 -33.10
C VAL A 20 20.12 -49.38 -31.68
N PRO A 21 20.11 -48.07 -31.36
CA PRO A 21 20.34 -47.62 -29.99
C PRO A 21 19.32 -48.25 -29.03
N GLY A 22 19.74 -48.54 -27.80
CA GLY A 22 18.86 -49.20 -26.80
C GLY A 22 17.74 -48.30 -26.27
N GLU A 23 17.96 -46.98 -26.30
CA GLU A 23 16.96 -45.96 -25.97
C GLU A 23 17.02 -44.83 -27.00
N GLY A 24 15.86 -44.24 -27.28
CA GLY A 24 15.69 -43.12 -28.19
C GLY A 24 14.83 -42.02 -27.58
N ARG A 25 14.78 -40.85 -28.21
CA ARG A 25 13.90 -39.74 -27.80
C ARG A 25 13.05 -39.29 -28.98
N VAL A 26 11.83 -38.89 -28.67
CA VAL A 26 10.94 -38.26 -29.67
C VAL A 26 11.65 -37.05 -30.29
N GLY A 27 11.61 -36.92 -31.62
CA GLY A 27 12.23 -35.81 -32.35
C GLY A 27 13.75 -35.89 -32.56
N GLU A 28 14.46 -36.82 -31.91
CA GLU A 28 15.89 -37.08 -32.16
C GLU A 28 16.06 -38.23 -33.19
N PRO A 29 17.01 -38.14 -34.13
CA PRO A 29 17.20 -39.18 -35.14
C PRO A 29 17.76 -40.48 -34.55
N LEU A 30 17.02 -41.57 -34.73
CA LEU A 30 17.49 -42.93 -34.51
C LEU A 30 18.37 -43.35 -35.68
N LEU A 31 19.65 -43.59 -35.39
CA LEU A 31 20.60 -44.16 -36.34
C LEU A 31 20.44 -45.68 -36.35
N ILE A 32 19.98 -46.22 -37.47
CA ILE A 32 19.81 -47.65 -37.71
C ILE A 32 20.91 -48.07 -38.67
N ALA A 33 21.75 -49.01 -38.26
CA ALA A 33 22.86 -49.48 -39.08
C ALA A 33 22.81 -51.00 -39.24
N GLY A 34 23.08 -51.48 -40.45
CA GLY A 34 23.29 -52.89 -40.74
C GLY A 34 24.75 -53.14 -41.11
N GLU A 35 25.34 -54.21 -40.56
CA GLU A 35 26.69 -54.65 -40.91
C GLU A 35 26.72 -56.15 -41.25
N GLY A 36 27.65 -56.54 -42.13
CA GLY A 36 27.88 -57.95 -42.51
C GLY A 36 26.87 -58.49 -43.52
N LEU A 37 26.10 -57.61 -44.19
CA LEU A 37 25.06 -57.96 -45.16
C LEU A 37 25.67 -58.27 -46.53
N VAL A 38 24.99 -59.05 -47.36
CA VAL A 38 25.38 -59.22 -48.77
C VAL A 38 24.99 -57.95 -49.54
N PRO A 39 25.80 -57.44 -50.48
CA PRO A 39 25.41 -56.27 -51.26
C PRO A 39 24.05 -56.45 -51.96
N GLY A 40 23.13 -55.51 -51.75
CA GLY A 40 21.76 -55.61 -52.24
C GLY A 40 20.79 -54.68 -51.51
N ALA A 41 19.54 -54.67 -51.96
CA ALA A 41 18.45 -53.90 -51.36
C ALA A 41 17.64 -54.76 -50.40
N TYR A 42 17.38 -54.24 -49.19
CA TYR A 42 16.67 -54.94 -48.13
C TYR A 42 15.47 -54.11 -47.63
N PRO A 43 14.32 -54.75 -47.33
CA PRO A 43 13.21 -54.08 -46.65
C PRO A 43 13.55 -53.84 -45.18
N LEU A 44 13.44 -52.59 -44.75
CA LEU A 44 13.52 -52.15 -43.36
C LEU A 44 12.12 -51.73 -42.90
N GLU A 45 11.56 -52.47 -41.94
CA GLU A 45 10.29 -52.15 -41.30
C GLU A 45 10.53 -51.53 -39.92
N ILE A 46 9.85 -50.44 -39.63
CA ILE A 46 9.84 -49.78 -38.32
C ILE A 46 8.39 -49.73 -37.87
N GLU A 47 8.04 -50.59 -36.91
CA GLU A 47 6.70 -50.68 -36.32
C GLU A 47 6.70 -49.96 -34.98
N GLY A 48 5.84 -48.94 -34.83
CA GLY A 48 5.73 -48.17 -33.60
C GLY A 48 4.31 -47.69 -33.31
N PRO A 49 4.14 -46.84 -32.28
CA PRO A 49 2.83 -46.32 -31.87
C PRO A 49 2.09 -45.53 -32.96
N THR A 50 2.83 -44.98 -33.92
CA THR A 50 2.29 -44.21 -35.07
C THR A 50 1.93 -45.08 -36.27
N GLY A 51 2.23 -46.38 -36.25
CA GLY A 51 2.00 -47.31 -37.34
C GLY A 51 3.28 -47.95 -37.87
N LEU A 52 3.19 -48.57 -39.05
CA LEU A 52 4.27 -49.26 -39.73
C LEU A 52 4.86 -48.36 -40.83
N VAL A 53 6.18 -48.17 -40.80
CA VAL A 53 6.95 -47.52 -41.86
C VAL A 53 7.81 -48.58 -42.54
N VAL A 54 7.75 -48.66 -43.87
CA VAL A 54 8.54 -49.61 -44.66
C VAL A 54 9.41 -48.82 -45.63
N GLU A 55 10.72 -49.01 -45.53
CA GLU A 55 11.71 -48.38 -46.39
C GLU A 55 12.64 -49.41 -47.02
N THR A 56 13.24 -49.08 -48.16
CA THR A 56 14.23 -49.95 -48.80
C THR A 56 15.63 -49.39 -48.58
N VAL A 57 16.47 -50.13 -47.86
CA VAL A 57 17.86 -49.75 -47.60
C VAL A 57 18.81 -50.53 -48.51
N GLU A 58 19.77 -49.85 -49.13
CA GLU A 58 20.81 -50.49 -49.95
C GLU A 58 22.06 -50.72 -49.10
N ALA A 59 22.48 -51.97 -48.98
CA ALA A 59 23.74 -52.32 -48.36
C ALA A 59 24.86 -52.27 -49.41
N LEU A 60 25.72 -51.26 -49.36
CA LEU A 60 26.93 -51.15 -50.18
C LEU A 60 28.13 -51.59 -49.34
N ASP A 61 29.00 -52.41 -49.93
CA ASP A 61 30.14 -53.03 -49.21
C ASP A 61 29.75 -53.75 -47.91
N GLY A 62 28.53 -54.30 -47.90
CA GLY A 62 27.94 -55.04 -46.79
C GLY A 62 27.50 -54.21 -45.58
N ARG A 63 27.29 -52.91 -45.77
CA ARG A 63 26.82 -51.98 -44.73
C ARG A 63 25.77 -51.01 -45.23
N PHE A 64 24.89 -50.55 -44.33
CA PHE A 64 24.01 -49.40 -44.56
C PHE A 64 23.87 -48.57 -43.28
N GLU A 65 23.54 -47.29 -43.44
CA GLU A 65 23.13 -46.38 -42.37
C GLU A 65 21.83 -45.69 -42.79
N TRP A 66 20.83 -45.73 -41.92
CA TRP A 66 19.52 -45.12 -42.13
C TRP A 66 19.12 -44.27 -40.93
N ARG A 67 18.38 -43.18 -41.18
CA ARG A 67 17.94 -42.22 -40.17
C ARG A 67 16.42 -42.20 -40.09
N TYR A 68 15.89 -42.46 -38.91
CA TYR A 68 14.45 -42.39 -38.63
C TYR A 68 14.18 -41.47 -37.43
N VAL A 69 13.21 -40.56 -37.53
CA VAL A 69 12.86 -39.63 -36.44
C VAL A 69 11.50 -40.05 -35.86
N PRO A 70 11.45 -40.60 -34.64
CA PRO A 70 10.20 -41.03 -34.02
C PRO A 70 9.38 -39.84 -33.52
N GLU A 71 8.08 -39.84 -33.79
CA GLU A 71 7.16 -38.73 -33.48
C GLU A 71 6.42 -38.89 -32.14
N VAL A 72 6.31 -40.12 -31.61
CA VAL A 72 5.50 -40.41 -30.41
C VAL A 72 6.31 -41.31 -29.46
N PRO A 73 6.21 -41.13 -28.13
CA PRO A 73 6.90 -42.01 -27.19
C PRO A 73 6.30 -43.42 -27.23
N GLY A 74 7.14 -44.44 -27.13
CA GLY A 74 6.72 -45.84 -27.13
C GLY A 74 7.84 -46.79 -27.53
N THR A 75 7.50 -48.07 -27.68
CA THR A 75 8.47 -49.07 -28.15
C THR A 75 8.37 -49.17 -29.67
N TYR A 76 9.49 -48.97 -30.36
CA TYR A 76 9.61 -49.14 -31.79
C TYR A 76 10.37 -50.43 -32.08
N THR A 77 9.83 -51.25 -32.95
CA THR A 77 10.44 -52.51 -33.37
C THR A 77 10.95 -52.36 -34.79
N VAL A 78 12.27 -52.47 -34.95
CA VAL A 78 12.96 -52.38 -36.23
C VAL A 78 13.25 -53.79 -36.73
N ARG A 79 12.71 -54.14 -37.90
CA ARG A 79 12.91 -55.43 -38.56
C ARG A 79 13.60 -55.22 -39.91
N LEU A 80 14.72 -55.89 -40.12
CA LEU A 80 15.39 -55.97 -41.41
C LEU A 80 15.15 -57.36 -41.99
N TYR A 81 14.43 -57.45 -43.11
CA TYR A 81 14.15 -58.74 -43.74
C TYR A 81 15.32 -59.18 -44.59
N HIS A 82 16.09 -60.13 -44.06
CA HIS A 82 17.05 -60.91 -44.83
C HIS A 82 16.60 -62.38 -44.82
N ALA A 83 16.89 -63.12 -45.89
CA ALA A 83 16.54 -64.53 -45.93
C ALA A 83 17.49 -65.36 -45.04
N PRO A 84 17.02 -66.38 -44.30
CA PRO A 84 15.64 -66.84 -44.12
C PRO A 84 14.88 -66.29 -42.89
N GLU A 85 15.52 -65.54 -41.98
CA GLU A 85 14.90 -64.96 -40.78
C GLU A 85 15.24 -63.46 -40.66
N PRO A 86 14.31 -62.58 -40.28
CA PRO A 86 14.58 -61.15 -40.14
C PRO A 86 15.43 -60.84 -38.90
N LEU A 87 16.31 -59.84 -39.01
CA LEU A 87 16.96 -59.25 -37.82
C LEU A 87 15.99 -58.29 -37.17
N GLU A 88 15.67 -58.54 -35.89
CA GLU A 88 14.75 -57.71 -35.12
C GLU A 88 15.45 -57.08 -33.92
N ARG A 89 15.21 -55.77 -33.72
CA ARG A 89 15.63 -55.01 -32.55
C ARG A 89 14.52 -54.08 -32.10
N ALA A 90 14.30 -54.00 -30.80
CA ALA A 90 13.39 -53.04 -30.19
C ALA A 90 14.18 -51.88 -29.59
N VAL A 91 13.67 -50.67 -29.75
CA VAL A 91 14.16 -49.45 -29.09
C VAL A 91 13.02 -48.81 -28.32
N ARG A 92 13.29 -48.43 -27.07
CA ARG A 92 12.34 -47.65 -26.28
C ARG A 92 12.56 -46.17 -26.54
N VAL A 93 11.59 -45.53 -27.18
CA VAL A 93 11.58 -44.08 -27.39
C VAL A 93 10.84 -43.42 -26.24
N VAL A 94 11.52 -42.53 -25.52
CA VAL A 94 10.93 -41.75 -24.41
C VAL A 94 10.55 -40.35 -24.87
N ALA A 95 9.57 -39.76 -24.18
CA ALA A 95 9.22 -38.37 -24.40
C ALA A 95 10.39 -37.46 -24.05
N LEU A 96 10.56 -36.37 -24.79
CA LEU A 96 11.43 -35.26 -24.40
C LEU A 96 10.94 -34.71 -23.06
N GLN A 97 11.68 -34.95 -21.98
CA GLN A 97 11.36 -34.37 -20.69
C GLN A 97 11.97 -32.98 -20.60
N PRO A 98 11.17 -31.91 -20.49
CA PRO A 98 11.69 -30.60 -20.22
C PRO A 98 12.36 -30.59 -18.84
N THR A 99 13.48 -29.91 -18.69
CA THR A 99 14.21 -29.82 -17.42
C THR A 99 14.69 -28.39 -17.18
N LEU A 100 14.58 -27.92 -15.94
CA LEU A 100 15.25 -26.68 -15.51
C LEU A 100 16.73 -26.96 -15.25
N THR A 101 17.59 -26.18 -15.89
CA THR A 101 19.05 -26.26 -15.82
C THR A 101 19.61 -24.92 -15.33
N PRO A 102 20.89 -24.83 -14.94
CA PRO A 102 21.49 -23.57 -14.53
C PRO A 102 21.44 -22.47 -15.62
N GLU A 103 21.30 -22.86 -16.89
CA GLU A 103 21.18 -21.94 -18.02
C GLU A 103 19.73 -21.51 -18.31
N GLY A 104 18.72 -22.23 -17.79
CA GLY A 104 17.30 -21.94 -18.01
C GLY A 104 16.44 -23.20 -18.23
N LEU A 105 15.31 -23.06 -18.91
CA LEU A 105 14.45 -24.19 -19.27
C LEU A 105 14.99 -24.86 -20.54
N ARG A 106 15.41 -26.12 -20.45
CA ARG A 106 15.84 -26.93 -21.59
C ARG A 106 14.68 -27.76 -22.12
N VAL A 107 14.38 -27.61 -23.41
CA VAL A 107 13.40 -28.40 -24.16
C VAL A 107 14.08 -28.90 -25.44
N GLY A 108 14.53 -30.15 -25.42
CA GLY A 108 15.41 -30.70 -26.45
C GLY A 108 16.76 -29.99 -26.46
N GLU A 109 17.20 -29.58 -27.66
CA GLU A 109 18.46 -28.84 -27.86
C GLU A 109 18.31 -27.34 -27.58
N VAL A 110 17.09 -26.83 -27.41
CA VAL A 110 16.84 -25.40 -27.18
C VAL A 110 16.78 -25.10 -25.69
N VAL A 111 17.52 -24.08 -25.29
CA VAL A 111 17.50 -23.53 -23.94
C VAL A 111 16.80 -22.17 -23.97
N LEU A 112 15.70 -22.05 -23.23
CA LEU A 112 15.07 -20.79 -22.90
C LEU A 112 15.79 -20.22 -21.67
N PRO A 113 16.59 -19.14 -21.80
CA PRO A 113 17.33 -18.57 -20.68
C PRO A 113 16.37 -17.95 -19.66
N LEU A 114 16.55 -18.27 -18.38
CA LEU A 114 15.75 -17.77 -17.28
C LEU A 114 16.66 -17.19 -16.19
N PRO A 115 16.31 -16.05 -15.56
CA PRO A 115 17.06 -15.56 -14.42
C PRO A 115 16.81 -16.46 -13.20
N GLU A 116 17.88 -16.79 -12.48
CA GLU A 116 17.86 -17.63 -11.27
C GLU A 116 16.98 -18.89 -11.44
N PRO A 117 17.33 -19.84 -12.33
CA PRO A 117 16.47 -20.97 -12.69
C PRO A 117 15.95 -21.81 -11.51
N ALA A 118 16.70 -21.85 -10.40
CA ALA A 118 16.31 -22.55 -9.18
C ALA A 118 15.08 -21.97 -8.47
N ALA A 119 14.70 -20.71 -8.78
CA ALA A 119 13.52 -20.05 -8.22
C ALA A 119 12.24 -20.32 -9.05
N TRP A 120 12.34 -21.01 -10.19
CA TRP A 120 11.20 -21.30 -11.05
C TRP A 120 10.49 -22.59 -10.63
N ILE A 121 9.17 -22.54 -10.64
CA ILE A 121 8.26 -23.66 -10.43
C ILE A 121 8.04 -24.37 -11.75
N GLY A 122 8.08 -25.71 -11.73
CA GLY A 122 7.98 -26.57 -12.90
C GLY A 122 9.31 -27.25 -13.23
N PRO A 123 9.51 -27.71 -14.49
CA PRO A 123 8.58 -27.63 -15.61
C PRO A 123 7.41 -28.60 -15.48
N VAL A 124 6.21 -28.15 -15.84
CA VAL A 124 4.99 -28.97 -15.89
C VAL A 124 4.54 -29.13 -17.34
N LEU A 125 4.28 -30.37 -17.77
CA LEU A 125 3.75 -30.68 -19.10
C LEU A 125 2.23 -30.85 -19.02
N ALA A 126 1.48 -29.99 -19.72
CA ALA A 126 0.02 -30.08 -19.80
C ALA A 126 -0.44 -29.73 -21.21
N ASN A 127 -1.40 -30.46 -21.77
CA ASN A 127 -1.96 -30.21 -23.11
C ASN A 127 -0.91 -30.06 -24.23
N GLY A 128 0.19 -30.82 -24.16
CA GLY A 128 1.28 -30.75 -25.14
C GLY A 128 2.13 -29.47 -25.05
N ARG A 129 2.01 -28.69 -23.98
CA ARG A 129 2.79 -27.47 -23.72
C ARG A 129 3.59 -27.61 -22.44
N VAL A 130 4.74 -26.92 -22.36
CA VAL A 130 5.58 -26.86 -21.16
C VAL A 130 5.33 -25.54 -20.44
N TYR A 131 5.12 -25.62 -19.13
CA TYR A 131 4.87 -24.46 -18.29
C TYR A 131 5.94 -24.34 -17.21
N VAL A 132 6.44 -23.12 -17.03
CA VAL A 132 7.26 -22.73 -15.88
C VAL A 132 6.74 -21.42 -15.33
N ALA A 133 6.76 -21.26 -14.02
CA ALA A 133 6.27 -20.06 -13.36
C ALA A 133 7.25 -19.54 -12.32
N ARG A 134 7.24 -18.23 -12.10
CA ARG A 134 7.92 -17.57 -10.99
C ARG A 134 7.15 -16.32 -10.64
N ASP A 135 6.73 -16.21 -9.38
CA ASP A 135 6.01 -15.04 -8.86
C ASP A 135 4.83 -14.66 -9.77
N LEU A 136 4.92 -13.54 -10.50
CA LEU A 136 3.86 -13.02 -11.38
C LEU A 136 4.08 -13.34 -12.87
N ALA A 137 4.99 -14.25 -13.20
CA ALA A 137 5.29 -14.66 -14.57
C ALA A 137 4.99 -16.14 -14.76
N LEU A 138 4.12 -16.47 -15.71
CA LEU A 138 3.87 -17.84 -16.18
C LEU A 138 4.23 -17.93 -17.65
N ILE A 139 5.22 -18.77 -17.96
CA ILE A 139 5.72 -18.98 -19.31
C ILE A 139 5.15 -20.27 -19.85
N GLU A 140 4.56 -20.21 -21.04
CA GLU A 140 4.16 -21.35 -21.86
C GLU A 140 5.16 -21.49 -23.03
N VAL A 141 5.66 -22.71 -23.23
CA VAL A 141 6.58 -23.06 -24.32
C VAL A 141 5.98 -24.20 -25.15
N ASP A 142 6.03 -24.04 -26.47
CA ASP A 142 5.75 -25.09 -27.45
C ASP A 142 6.95 -26.06 -27.53
N PRO A 143 6.84 -27.35 -27.18
CA PRO A 143 7.93 -28.30 -27.34
C PRO A 143 8.42 -28.45 -28.79
N ASP A 144 7.52 -28.30 -29.77
CA ASP A 144 7.83 -28.48 -31.19
C ASP A 144 8.43 -27.21 -31.80
N ARG A 145 8.20 -26.06 -31.15
CA ARG A 145 8.75 -24.75 -31.52
C ARG A 145 9.19 -24.00 -30.25
N PRO A 146 10.29 -24.41 -29.61
CA PRO A 146 10.70 -23.89 -28.30
C PRO A 146 11.07 -22.39 -28.29
N ASP A 147 11.13 -21.74 -29.45
CA ASP A 147 11.20 -20.30 -29.65
C ASP A 147 9.83 -19.59 -29.53
N ALA A 148 8.72 -20.31 -29.74
CA ALA A 148 7.36 -19.82 -29.60
C ALA A 148 6.94 -19.83 -28.12
N VAL A 149 7.23 -18.72 -27.45
CA VAL A 149 6.95 -18.51 -26.03
C VAL A 149 5.72 -17.60 -25.86
N ARG A 150 4.84 -17.94 -24.91
CA ARG A 150 3.77 -17.05 -24.43
C ARG A 150 3.97 -16.74 -22.96
N LEU A 151 3.56 -15.54 -22.55
CA LEU A 151 3.69 -15.06 -21.18
C LEU A 151 2.31 -14.65 -20.64
N TYR A 152 1.95 -15.23 -19.50
CA TYR A 152 0.77 -14.89 -18.73
C TYR A 152 1.18 -14.18 -17.44
N TYR A 153 0.30 -13.33 -16.93
CA TYR A 153 0.54 -12.50 -15.76
C TYR A 153 -0.52 -12.76 -14.70
N PRO A 154 -0.30 -13.73 -13.81
CA PRO A 154 -1.19 -13.97 -12.69
C PRO A 154 -1.38 -12.73 -11.81
N PRO A 155 -2.59 -12.53 -11.24
CA PRO A 155 -2.87 -11.38 -10.38
C PRO A 155 -2.21 -11.48 -9.00
N ALA A 156 -1.79 -12.68 -8.58
CA ALA A 156 -1.03 -12.94 -7.36
C ALA A 156 0.09 -13.94 -7.67
N GLU A 157 1.03 -14.10 -6.75
CA GLU A 157 2.19 -14.97 -6.91
C GLU A 157 1.78 -16.42 -7.11
N VAL A 158 2.40 -17.09 -8.08
CA VAL A 158 2.23 -18.53 -8.31
C VAL A 158 2.97 -19.31 -7.23
N GLU A 159 2.24 -20.18 -6.54
CA GLU A 159 2.77 -21.10 -5.53
C GLU A 159 2.95 -22.51 -6.09
N GLY A 160 2.16 -22.89 -7.10
CA GLY A 160 2.21 -24.22 -7.71
C GLY A 160 1.60 -24.29 -9.10
N LEU A 161 1.98 -25.33 -9.84
CA LEU A 161 1.40 -25.71 -11.13
C LEU A 161 0.90 -27.15 -11.03
N GLU A 162 -0.39 -27.36 -11.28
CA GLU A 162 -1.05 -28.66 -11.22
C GLU A 162 -1.53 -29.04 -12.63
N ALA A 163 -1.26 -30.27 -13.06
CA ALA A 163 -1.66 -30.79 -14.37
C ALA A 163 -2.46 -32.09 -14.16
N ASP A 164 -3.79 -31.97 -14.16
CA ASP A 164 -4.71 -33.11 -14.07
C ASP A 164 -5.39 -33.33 -15.44
N GLU A 165 -6.46 -32.60 -15.77
CA GLU A 165 -7.06 -32.56 -17.12
C GLU A 165 -6.62 -31.32 -17.94
N ALA A 166 -6.39 -30.21 -17.26
CA ALA A 166 -5.85 -28.97 -17.81
C ALA A 166 -4.86 -28.36 -16.81
N LEU A 167 -4.05 -27.39 -17.24
CA LEU A 167 -3.17 -26.67 -16.32
C LEU A 167 -3.99 -25.79 -15.38
N GLU A 168 -3.87 -26.06 -14.09
CA GLU A 168 -4.33 -25.17 -13.02
C GLU A 168 -3.12 -24.49 -12.37
N VAL A 169 -3.26 -23.17 -12.20
CA VAL A 169 -2.26 -22.32 -11.56
C VAL A 169 -2.73 -22.03 -10.15
N VAL A 170 -1.95 -22.51 -9.17
CA VAL A 170 -2.22 -22.30 -7.76
C VAL A 170 -1.56 -21.00 -7.33
N LEU A 171 -2.36 -20.04 -6.91
CA LEU A 171 -1.90 -18.74 -6.43
C LEU A 171 -1.74 -18.77 -4.90
N ARG A 172 -0.81 -17.95 -4.41
CA ARG A 172 -0.50 -17.81 -2.97
C ARG A 172 -1.68 -17.36 -2.12
N ASP A 173 -2.68 -16.73 -2.73
CA ASP A 173 -3.94 -16.36 -2.06
C ASP A 173 -4.96 -17.51 -1.97
N GLY A 174 -4.57 -18.71 -2.38
CA GLY A 174 -5.36 -19.94 -2.32
C GLY A 174 -6.28 -20.17 -3.52
N ARG A 175 -6.33 -19.25 -4.49
CA ARG A 175 -7.10 -19.44 -5.71
C ARG A 175 -6.42 -20.45 -6.64
N ARG A 176 -7.21 -21.32 -7.23
CA ARG A 176 -6.82 -22.14 -8.39
C ARG A 176 -7.43 -21.51 -9.63
N MET A 177 -6.61 -21.22 -10.63
CA MET A 177 -7.04 -20.54 -11.85
C MET A 177 -6.57 -21.28 -13.09
N THR A 178 -7.49 -21.47 -14.03
CA THR A 178 -7.17 -21.94 -15.38
C THR A 178 -6.50 -20.82 -16.19
N LEU A 179 -5.84 -21.19 -17.30
CA LEU A 179 -5.24 -20.20 -18.22
C LEU A 179 -6.25 -19.18 -18.73
N GLU A 180 -7.50 -19.59 -19.02
CA GLU A 180 -8.56 -18.67 -19.45
C GLU A 180 -8.88 -17.66 -18.35
N GLU A 181 -9.01 -18.12 -17.10
CA GLU A 181 -9.32 -17.24 -15.98
C GLU A 181 -8.20 -16.24 -15.68
N LEU A 182 -6.93 -16.59 -15.94
CA LEU A 182 -5.80 -15.67 -15.81
C LEU A 182 -5.88 -14.48 -16.79
N THR A 183 -6.55 -14.65 -17.94
CA THR A 183 -6.71 -13.57 -18.92
C THR A 183 -7.82 -12.57 -18.56
N ARG A 184 -8.67 -12.89 -17.56
CA ARG A 184 -9.75 -12.00 -17.11
C ARG A 184 -9.20 -10.77 -16.36
N PRO A 185 -9.95 -9.65 -16.30
CA PRO A 185 -9.48 -8.39 -15.72
C PRO A 185 -9.49 -8.38 -14.19
N TRP A 186 -8.78 -9.32 -13.56
CA TRP A 186 -8.61 -9.36 -12.11
C TRP A 186 -7.75 -8.20 -11.61
N PRO A 187 -8.08 -7.61 -10.45
CA PRO A 187 -7.19 -6.67 -9.78
C PRO A 187 -5.92 -7.35 -9.31
N PHE A 188 -4.84 -6.58 -9.19
CA PHE A 188 -3.60 -7.05 -8.59
C PHE A 188 -3.82 -7.42 -7.12
N ALA A 189 -3.39 -8.62 -6.76
CA ALA A 189 -3.57 -9.24 -5.46
C ALA A 189 -2.23 -9.64 -4.79
N GLY A 190 -1.12 -9.72 -5.55
CA GLY A 190 0.21 -10.07 -5.03
C GLY A 190 0.93 -8.94 -4.30
N GLU A 191 2.09 -9.27 -3.72
CA GLU A 191 2.95 -8.30 -3.03
C GLU A 191 3.67 -7.39 -4.02
N TRP A 192 3.87 -6.11 -3.69
CA TRP A 192 4.60 -5.17 -4.55
C TRP A 192 6.02 -5.64 -4.88
N ARG A 193 6.67 -6.37 -3.98
CA ARG A 193 8.03 -6.91 -4.18
C ARG A 193 8.07 -7.99 -5.25
N SER A 194 6.96 -8.71 -5.50
CA SER A 194 6.89 -9.76 -6.52
C SER A 194 7.09 -9.24 -7.96
N LEU A 195 6.91 -7.93 -8.17
CA LEU A 195 7.25 -7.28 -9.44
C LEU A 195 8.75 -7.26 -9.73
N GLU A 196 9.63 -7.42 -8.74
CA GLU A 196 11.09 -7.48 -8.93
C GLU A 196 11.49 -8.68 -9.80
N ALA A 197 10.86 -9.83 -9.60
CA ALA A 197 11.12 -11.04 -10.41
C ALA A 197 10.70 -10.83 -11.87
N LEU A 198 9.57 -10.15 -12.08
CA LEU A 198 9.11 -9.80 -13.42
C LEU A 198 10.06 -8.81 -14.10
N ALA A 199 10.51 -7.78 -13.37
CA ALA A 199 11.48 -6.81 -13.87
C ALA A 199 12.82 -7.50 -14.22
N ALA A 200 13.29 -8.41 -13.36
CA ALA A 200 14.51 -9.18 -13.57
C ALA A 200 14.42 -10.09 -14.82
N LEU A 201 13.29 -10.75 -15.04
CA LEU A 201 13.04 -11.54 -16.26
C LEU A 201 13.15 -10.69 -17.52
N ARG A 202 12.47 -9.53 -17.53
CA ARG A 202 12.49 -8.63 -18.69
C ARG A 202 13.88 -8.07 -18.94
N ALA A 203 14.58 -7.62 -17.90
CA ALA A 203 15.96 -7.12 -18.00
C ALA A 203 16.91 -8.21 -18.51
N HIS A 204 16.77 -9.44 -18.02
CA HIS A 204 17.57 -10.58 -18.46
C HIS A 204 17.37 -10.86 -19.96
N TRP A 205 16.11 -10.91 -20.43
CA TRP A 205 15.83 -11.12 -21.86
C TRP A 205 16.24 -9.94 -22.74
N ALA A 206 16.10 -8.71 -22.26
CA ALA A 206 16.58 -7.52 -22.97
C ALA A 206 18.11 -7.55 -23.15
N ALA A 207 18.87 -7.91 -22.11
CA ALA A 207 20.33 -8.00 -22.16
C ALA A 207 20.83 -9.07 -23.16
N LEU A 208 20.04 -10.11 -23.40
CA LEU A 208 20.30 -11.16 -24.38
C LEU A 208 19.91 -10.77 -25.81
N GLY A 209 19.53 -9.50 -26.05
CA GLY A 209 19.08 -9.03 -27.36
C GLY A 209 17.70 -9.55 -27.77
N ARG A 210 16.96 -10.19 -26.85
CA ARG A 210 15.58 -10.67 -27.08
C ARG A 210 14.53 -9.61 -26.78
N GLY A 211 14.92 -8.36 -26.51
CA GLY A 211 14.01 -7.25 -26.20
C GLY A 211 12.97 -6.96 -27.28
N ALA A 212 13.32 -7.09 -28.57
CA ALA A 212 12.39 -6.93 -29.69
C ALA A 212 11.46 -8.15 -29.91
N VAL A 213 11.71 -9.25 -29.19
CA VAL A 213 11.00 -10.54 -29.27
C VAL A 213 10.49 -10.94 -27.88
N LEU A 214 10.25 -9.97 -26.99
CA LEU A 214 9.59 -10.26 -25.72
C LEU A 214 8.26 -10.96 -26.04
N PRO A 215 7.95 -12.11 -25.42
CA PRO A 215 6.73 -12.86 -25.68
C PRO A 215 5.54 -11.91 -25.63
N THR A 216 4.81 -11.83 -26.74
CA THR A 216 3.61 -10.99 -26.76
C THR A 216 2.61 -11.63 -25.82
N PRO A 217 2.08 -10.88 -24.83
CA PRO A 217 0.97 -11.40 -24.07
C PRO A 217 -0.20 -11.70 -25.00
N PRO A 218 -1.07 -12.66 -24.65
CA PRO A 218 -2.32 -12.84 -25.38
C PRO A 218 -3.02 -11.48 -25.57
N GLU A 219 -3.67 -11.29 -26.72
CA GLU A 219 -4.22 -9.99 -27.11
C GLU A 219 -5.12 -9.41 -26.01
N GLY A 220 -4.84 -8.17 -25.59
CA GLY A 220 -5.61 -7.48 -24.55
C GLY A 220 -5.33 -7.91 -23.10
N THR A 221 -4.30 -8.72 -22.84
CA THR A 221 -4.04 -9.27 -21.48
C THR A 221 -2.91 -8.63 -20.70
N LYS A 222 -2.13 -7.69 -21.28
CA LYS A 222 -1.05 -6.99 -20.54
C LYS A 222 -1.67 -6.15 -19.41
N PRO A 223 -1.57 -6.58 -18.14
CA PRO A 223 -2.18 -5.85 -17.05
C PRO A 223 -1.31 -4.69 -16.58
N TYR A 224 -1.90 -3.71 -15.92
CA TYR A 224 -1.25 -2.46 -15.53
C TYR A 224 0.02 -2.68 -14.70
N TRP A 225 0.08 -3.73 -13.86
CA TRP A 225 1.24 -3.97 -13.00
C TRP A 225 2.48 -4.40 -13.77
N VAL A 226 2.32 -4.96 -14.97
CA VAL A 226 3.46 -5.27 -15.84
C VAL A 226 4.20 -4.01 -16.25
N TYR A 227 3.48 -2.92 -16.53
CA TYR A 227 4.09 -1.64 -16.89
C TYR A 227 4.98 -1.09 -15.76
N PHE A 228 4.65 -1.34 -14.49
CA PHE A 228 5.52 -0.95 -13.37
C PHE A 228 6.86 -1.70 -13.37
N ALA A 229 6.90 -2.92 -13.91
CA ALA A 229 8.11 -3.73 -14.03
C ALA A 229 8.91 -3.45 -15.32
N GLU A 230 8.44 -2.54 -16.19
CA GLU A 230 9.16 -2.13 -17.40
C GLU A 230 10.05 -0.92 -17.10
N ASP A 231 11.11 -0.79 -17.90
CA ASP A 231 11.93 0.41 -17.88
C ASP A 231 11.09 1.62 -18.34
N PRO A 232 10.91 2.66 -17.51
CA PRO A 232 10.13 3.83 -17.88
C PRO A 232 10.61 4.51 -19.17
N GLU A 233 11.91 4.45 -19.49
CA GLU A 233 12.46 5.05 -20.73
C GLU A 233 11.88 4.39 -22.00
N GLY A 234 11.46 3.12 -21.91
CA GLY A 234 10.86 2.38 -23.02
C GLY A 234 9.36 2.59 -23.21
N LEU A 235 8.69 3.33 -22.33
CA LEU A 235 7.23 3.50 -22.36
C LEU A 235 6.80 4.67 -23.24
N THR A 236 5.86 4.40 -24.16
CA THR A 236 5.28 5.42 -25.04
C THR A 236 4.03 6.08 -24.41
N PRO A 237 3.57 7.24 -24.91
CA PRO A 237 2.28 7.81 -24.48
C PRO A 237 1.09 6.85 -24.64
N ALA A 238 1.11 5.99 -25.66
CA ALA A 238 0.09 4.97 -25.87
C ALA A 238 0.15 3.88 -24.80
N ASP A 239 1.35 3.50 -24.34
CA ASP A 239 1.53 2.58 -23.22
C ASP A 239 0.98 3.14 -21.91
N LEU A 240 1.25 4.43 -21.63
CA LEU A 240 0.72 5.11 -20.45
C LEU A 240 -0.82 5.19 -20.48
N GLU A 241 -1.42 5.41 -21.64
CA GLU A 241 -2.88 5.39 -21.79
C GLU A 241 -3.46 3.98 -21.63
N ALA A 242 -2.83 2.96 -22.24
CA ALA A 242 -3.24 1.57 -22.10
C ALA A 242 -3.16 1.10 -20.63
N TRP A 243 -2.06 1.42 -19.95
CA TRP A 243 -1.85 1.20 -18.52
C TRP A 243 -2.97 1.81 -17.69
N GLY A 244 -3.25 3.10 -17.90
CA GLY A 244 -4.26 3.83 -17.12
C GLY A 244 -5.69 3.31 -17.32
N ARG A 245 -6.05 2.96 -18.56
CA ARG A 245 -7.36 2.37 -18.87
C ARG A 245 -7.52 0.97 -18.26
N ASP A 246 -6.49 0.13 -18.33
CA ASP A 246 -6.50 -1.18 -17.68
C ASP A 246 -6.62 -1.07 -16.16
N LEU A 247 -5.85 -0.16 -15.55
CA LEU A 247 -5.88 0.15 -14.12
C LEU A 247 -7.32 0.45 -13.63
N LEU A 248 -8.03 1.37 -14.29
CA LEU A 248 -9.40 1.75 -13.91
C LEU A 248 -10.42 0.61 -14.11
N ARG A 249 -10.29 -0.16 -15.20
CA ARG A 249 -11.15 -1.30 -15.50
C ARG A 249 -11.01 -2.42 -14.48
N ARG A 250 -9.80 -2.61 -13.93
CA ARG A 250 -9.52 -3.58 -12.86
C ARG A 250 -9.88 -3.08 -11.46
N GLY A 251 -10.61 -1.96 -11.35
CA GLY A 251 -11.23 -1.52 -10.10
C GLY A 251 -10.46 -0.44 -9.33
N HIS A 252 -9.34 0.07 -9.86
CA HIS A 252 -8.62 1.19 -9.24
C HIS A 252 -9.43 2.47 -9.26
N ARG A 253 -9.32 3.27 -8.19
CA ARG A 253 -9.97 4.58 -8.10
C ARG A 253 -8.98 5.68 -7.76
N VAL A 254 -9.03 6.77 -8.53
CA VAL A 254 -8.16 7.95 -8.37
C VAL A 254 -8.41 8.68 -7.05
N GLU A 255 -9.57 8.47 -6.43
CA GLU A 255 -9.95 9.02 -5.14
C GLU A 255 -9.36 8.27 -3.93
N LEU A 256 -8.68 7.15 -4.18
CA LEU A 256 -8.04 6.30 -3.17
C LEU A 256 -6.51 6.34 -3.31
N PRO A 257 -5.77 6.31 -2.20
CA PRO A 257 -4.32 6.43 -2.22
C PRO A 257 -3.64 5.07 -2.40
N TRP A 258 -2.40 5.17 -2.86
CA TRP A 258 -1.46 4.06 -2.85
C TRP A 258 -0.65 4.04 -1.56
N GLY A 259 -0.36 2.84 -1.06
CA GLY A 259 0.44 2.60 0.14
C GLY A 259 1.93 2.87 -0.07
N GLU A 260 2.65 2.93 1.05
CA GLU A 260 4.09 3.16 1.08
C GLU A 260 4.91 2.07 0.38
N GLU A 261 4.41 0.83 0.36
CA GLU A 261 5.06 -0.30 -0.33
C GLU A 261 5.10 -0.13 -1.86
N ALA A 262 4.16 0.63 -2.44
CA ALA A 262 4.16 0.94 -3.86
C ALA A 262 5.16 2.07 -4.22
N ARG A 263 5.72 2.77 -3.22
CA ARG A 263 6.61 3.93 -3.42
C ARG A 263 7.77 3.64 -4.38
N PRO A 264 8.53 2.54 -4.28
CA PRO A 264 9.67 2.30 -5.18
C PRO A 264 9.27 2.32 -6.66
N TRP A 265 8.14 1.69 -6.99
CA TRP A 265 7.60 1.61 -8.35
C TRP A 265 7.17 2.98 -8.88
N PHE A 266 6.47 3.77 -8.05
CA PHE A 266 6.10 5.14 -8.43
C PHE A 266 7.30 6.08 -8.53
N MET A 267 8.32 5.90 -7.69
CA MET A 267 9.50 6.78 -7.71
C MET A 267 10.33 6.64 -8.98
N ALA A 268 10.37 5.45 -9.60
CA ALA A 268 10.97 5.27 -10.92
C ALA A 268 10.24 6.13 -11.97
N TRP A 269 8.91 6.09 -11.99
CA TRP A 269 8.09 6.86 -12.93
C TRP A 269 8.13 8.37 -12.65
N VAL A 270 8.13 8.77 -11.39
CA VAL A 270 8.30 10.19 -10.99
C VAL A 270 9.68 10.72 -11.41
N THR A 271 10.72 9.89 -11.34
CA THR A 271 12.06 10.25 -11.80
C THR A 271 12.07 10.42 -13.32
N GLN A 272 11.47 9.49 -14.06
CA GLN A 272 11.31 9.62 -15.51
C GLN A 272 10.53 10.88 -15.89
N ALA A 273 9.43 11.19 -15.20
CA ALA A 273 8.64 12.40 -15.44
C ALA A 273 9.45 13.70 -15.24
N ARG A 274 10.41 13.70 -14.30
CA ARG A 274 11.35 14.81 -14.09
C ARG A 274 12.43 14.85 -15.17
N GLN A 275 12.95 13.70 -15.59
CA GLN A 275 13.95 13.61 -16.66
C GLN A 275 13.37 14.06 -18.00
N ALA A 276 12.11 13.72 -18.29
CA ALA A 276 11.38 14.15 -19.48
C ALA A 276 11.27 15.68 -19.63
N ARG A 277 11.54 16.47 -18.57
CA ARG A 277 11.68 17.94 -18.68
C ARG A 277 12.84 18.36 -19.57
N ALA A 278 13.91 17.56 -19.63
CA ALA A 278 15.05 17.80 -20.52
C ALA A 278 14.73 17.49 -21.98
N GLU A 279 13.80 16.57 -22.23
CA GLU A 279 13.32 16.20 -23.57
C GLU A 279 12.33 17.22 -24.14
N GLY A 280 11.63 17.94 -23.27
CA GLY A 280 10.80 19.08 -23.64
C GLY A 280 9.43 19.12 -22.95
N LEU A 281 8.63 20.12 -23.32
CA LEU A 281 7.33 20.36 -22.71
C LEU A 281 6.34 19.20 -22.93
N GLU A 282 6.30 18.63 -24.14
CA GLU A 282 5.35 17.57 -24.49
C GLU A 282 5.66 16.26 -23.78
N ALA A 283 6.94 15.86 -23.72
CA ALA A 283 7.39 14.66 -23.02
C ALA A 283 7.09 14.77 -21.51
N SER A 284 7.46 15.89 -20.87
CA SER A 284 7.16 16.12 -19.45
C SER A 284 5.65 16.10 -19.18
N ARG A 285 4.85 16.70 -20.07
CA ARG A 285 3.40 16.72 -19.94
C ARG A 285 2.77 15.34 -20.10
N ALA A 286 3.25 14.51 -21.02
CA ALA A 286 2.72 13.15 -21.22
C ALA A 286 2.81 12.33 -19.93
N TRP A 287 3.98 12.34 -19.29
CA TRP A 287 4.20 11.67 -18.01
C TRP A 287 3.38 12.25 -16.87
N SER A 288 3.41 13.58 -16.71
CA SER A 288 2.71 14.21 -15.60
C SER A 288 1.18 14.10 -15.75
N ASP A 289 0.64 14.19 -16.97
CA ASP A 289 -0.79 14.02 -17.26
C ASP A 289 -1.22 12.57 -17.01
N ALA A 290 -0.40 11.57 -17.36
CA ALA A 290 -0.72 10.16 -17.08
C ALA A 290 -0.77 9.87 -15.57
N LEU A 291 0.22 10.34 -14.81
CA LEU A 291 0.23 10.20 -13.36
C LEU A 291 -0.97 10.91 -12.70
N LEU A 292 -1.31 12.12 -13.19
CA LEU A 292 -2.44 12.87 -12.68
C LEU A 292 -3.79 12.22 -13.03
N ALA A 293 -3.93 11.68 -14.23
CA ALA A 293 -5.15 11.04 -14.68
C ALA A 293 -5.44 9.74 -13.93
N TYR A 294 -4.44 8.90 -13.72
CA TYR A 294 -4.68 7.51 -13.30
C TYR A 294 -4.21 7.20 -11.89
N THR A 295 -3.21 7.90 -11.35
CA THR A 295 -2.65 7.59 -10.02
C THR A 295 -2.38 8.82 -9.15
N PRO A 296 -3.28 9.81 -9.09
CA PRO A 296 -2.93 11.12 -8.53
C PRO A 296 -2.67 11.13 -7.02
N LEU A 297 -2.96 10.04 -6.30
CA LEU A 297 -2.70 9.87 -4.87
C LEU A 297 -1.58 8.84 -4.59
N PHE A 298 -0.53 8.82 -5.42
CA PHE A 298 0.71 8.07 -5.12
C PHE A 298 1.51 8.74 -3.96
N PRO A 299 2.42 8.01 -3.27
CA PRO A 299 3.24 8.57 -2.20
C PRO A 299 4.10 9.75 -2.68
N GLY A 300 3.85 10.95 -2.15
CA GLY A 300 4.56 12.18 -2.55
C GLY A 300 3.93 12.96 -3.72
N SER A 301 2.79 12.53 -4.23
CA SER A 301 2.07 13.14 -5.36
C SER A 301 1.80 14.65 -5.24
N VAL A 302 1.32 15.12 -4.09
CA VAL A 302 1.01 16.55 -3.89
C VAL A 302 2.23 17.43 -4.13
N ALA A 303 3.38 17.06 -3.57
CA ALA A 303 4.62 17.81 -3.75
C ALA A 303 5.09 17.77 -5.21
N PHE A 304 5.02 16.59 -5.85
CA PHE A 304 5.37 16.43 -7.26
C PHE A 304 4.51 17.32 -8.19
N PHE A 305 3.20 17.33 -8.02
CA PHE A 305 2.32 18.13 -8.88
C PHE A 305 2.43 19.64 -8.62
N GLN A 306 2.76 20.05 -7.39
CA GLN A 306 3.09 21.45 -7.10
C GLN A 306 4.41 21.88 -7.78
N GLU A 307 5.43 21.02 -7.71
CA GLU A 307 6.71 21.23 -8.40
C GLU A 307 6.48 21.33 -9.92
N GLN A 308 5.64 20.45 -10.48
CA GLN A 308 5.32 20.44 -11.90
C GLN A 308 4.54 21.69 -12.34
N ALA A 309 3.57 22.15 -11.54
CA ALA A 309 2.84 23.40 -11.82
C ALA A 309 3.79 24.60 -11.88
N ALA A 310 4.71 24.71 -10.90
CA ALA A 310 5.72 25.76 -10.89
C ALA A 310 6.67 25.67 -12.08
N TRP A 311 7.05 24.46 -12.50
CA TRP A 311 7.86 24.26 -13.69
C TRP A 311 7.14 24.71 -14.96
N PHE A 312 5.86 24.37 -15.15
CA PHE A 312 5.08 24.84 -16.31
C PHE A 312 4.96 26.36 -16.37
N ALA A 313 4.83 27.03 -15.22
CA ALA A 313 4.85 28.49 -15.15
C ALA A 313 6.14 29.08 -15.73
N VAL A 314 7.30 28.50 -15.35
CA VAL A 314 8.62 28.90 -15.87
C VAL A 314 8.75 28.63 -17.37
N GLN A 315 8.10 27.58 -17.90
CA GLN A 315 8.06 27.29 -19.34
C GLN A 315 7.06 28.15 -20.12
N GLY A 316 6.44 29.16 -19.51
CA GLY A 316 5.48 30.05 -20.19
C GLY A 316 4.13 29.38 -20.46
N ARG A 317 3.73 28.39 -19.66
CA ARG A 317 2.44 27.68 -19.74
C ARG A 317 1.57 27.93 -18.50
N PRO A 318 1.07 29.16 -18.31
CA PRO A 318 0.22 29.50 -17.16
C PRO A 318 -1.11 28.74 -17.16
N ASP A 319 -1.58 28.30 -18.33
CA ASP A 319 -2.75 27.43 -18.46
C ASP A 319 -2.56 26.07 -17.78
N LEU A 320 -1.36 25.48 -17.92
CA LEU A 320 -1.02 24.22 -17.27
C LEU A 320 -0.73 24.41 -15.78
N GLU A 321 -0.09 25.52 -15.39
CA GLU A 321 0.10 25.88 -13.98
C GLU A 321 -1.23 25.88 -13.23
N VAL A 322 -2.23 26.62 -13.74
CA VAL A 322 -3.55 26.72 -13.11
C VAL A 322 -4.23 25.35 -13.06
N ARG A 323 -4.21 24.58 -14.16
CA ARG A 323 -4.81 23.23 -14.21
C ARG A 323 -4.23 22.31 -13.13
N TYR A 324 -2.92 22.27 -12.98
CA TYR A 324 -2.27 21.43 -11.96
C TYR A 324 -2.50 21.96 -10.55
N ALA A 325 -2.53 23.28 -10.35
CA ALA A 325 -2.85 23.87 -9.06
C ALA A 325 -4.29 23.54 -8.60
N GLU A 326 -5.26 23.60 -9.52
CA GLU A 326 -6.64 23.17 -9.25
C GLU A 326 -6.73 21.68 -8.95
N ALA A 327 -6.01 20.84 -9.71
CA ALA A 327 -5.97 19.41 -9.44
C ALA A 327 -5.38 19.11 -8.06
N VAL A 328 -4.28 19.78 -7.67
CA VAL A 328 -3.71 19.66 -6.31
C VAL A 328 -4.71 20.07 -5.23
N ALA A 329 -5.49 21.13 -5.45
CA ALA A 329 -6.53 21.54 -4.52
C ALA A 329 -7.63 20.47 -4.38
N ALA A 330 -8.03 19.83 -5.48
CA ALA A 330 -8.98 18.72 -5.48
C ALA A 330 -8.41 17.48 -4.75
N LEU A 331 -7.14 17.13 -4.97
CA LEU A 331 -6.48 16.00 -4.29
C LEU A 331 -6.42 16.20 -2.78
N ARG A 332 -6.15 17.43 -2.32
CA ARG A 332 -6.24 17.76 -0.88
C ARG A 332 -7.64 17.58 -0.32
N ALA A 333 -8.68 17.78 -1.13
CA ALA A 333 -10.06 17.52 -0.72
C ALA A 333 -10.41 16.03 -0.68
N PHE A 334 -9.65 15.17 -1.38
CA PHE A 334 -9.74 13.71 -1.27
C PHE A 334 -9.06 13.19 -0.01
N ALA A 335 -7.97 13.82 0.43
CA ALA A 335 -7.19 13.42 1.60
C ALA A 335 -7.95 13.66 2.94
N PRO A 336 -7.53 13.00 4.03
CA PRO A 336 -8.13 13.20 5.34
C PRO A 336 -7.83 14.62 5.83
N PRO A 337 -8.77 15.26 6.54
CA PRO A 337 -8.59 16.63 7.03
C PRO A 337 -7.44 16.76 8.05
N TRP A 338 -7.11 15.67 8.74
CA TRP A 338 -6.04 15.60 9.72
C TRP A 338 -5.32 14.26 9.65
N THR A 339 -4.02 14.29 9.92
CA THR A 339 -3.15 13.11 10.02
C THR A 339 -2.68 12.91 11.45
N SER A 340 -2.14 11.74 11.76
CA SER A 340 -1.49 11.47 13.05
C SER A 340 -0.35 12.44 13.34
N GLU A 341 0.39 12.90 12.34
CA GLU A 341 1.43 13.93 12.49
C GLU A 341 0.82 15.25 12.99
N GLY A 342 -0.27 15.70 12.35
CA GLY A 342 -1.00 16.91 12.73
C GLY A 342 -1.57 16.82 14.15
N TRP A 343 -2.20 15.71 14.50
CA TRP A 343 -2.70 15.47 15.86
C TRP A 343 -1.57 15.34 16.89
N GLY A 344 -0.45 14.72 16.52
CA GLY A 344 0.74 14.61 17.37
C GLY A 344 1.34 15.97 17.71
N ARG A 345 1.39 16.90 16.74
CA ARG A 345 1.71 18.31 16.99
C ARG A 345 0.70 18.94 17.95
N GLY A 346 -0.59 18.70 17.73
CA GLY A 346 -1.67 19.13 18.63
C GLY A 346 -1.47 18.66 20.08
N VAL A 347 -1.09 17.39 20.30
CA VAL A 347 -0.79 16.84 21.62
C VAL A 347 0.36 17.61 22.27
N ARG A 348 1.47 17.82 21.55
CA ARG A 348 2.63 18.58 22.06
C ARG A 348 2.22 20.01 22.44
N VAL A 349 1.46 20.70 21.59
CA VAL A 349 0.96 22.06 21.87
C VAL A 349 0.08 22.08 23.12
N ALA A 350 -0.86 21.14 23.23
CA ALA A 350 -1.75 21.05 24.39
C ALA A 350 -0.97 20.77 25.68
N LEU A 351 0.04 19.90 25.64
CA LEU A 351 0.92 19.61 26.78
C LEU A 351 1.76 20.82 27.19
N VAL A 352 2.37 21.53 26.24
CA VAL A 352 3.15 22.75 26.52
C VAL A 352 2.24 23.84 27.09
N LEU A 353 1.05 24.02 26.52
CA LEU A 353 0.04 24.96 27.03
C LEU A 353 -0.36 24.63 28.47
N TYR A 354 -0.67 23.36 28.75
CA TYR A 354 -1.03 22.90 30.08
C TYR A 354 0.13 23.08 31.08
N ALA A 355 1.35 22.70 30.70
CA ALA A 355 2.54 22.86 31.51
C ALA A 355 2.83 24.35 31.81
N ALA A 356 2.64 25.23 30.83
CA ALA A 356 2.81 26.67 31.01
C ALA A 356 1.77 27.24 31.98
N LEU A 357 0.51 26.80 31.92
CA LEU A 357 -0.51 27.17 32.91
C LEU A 357 -0.14 26.69 34.32
N VAL A 358 0.32 25.44 34.46
CA VAL A 358 0.82 24.92 35.75
C VAL A 358 1.97 25.79 36.26
N ALA A 359 2.96 26.11 35.41
CA ALA A 359 4.11 26.93 35.77
C ALA A 359 3.69 28.35 36.20
N VAL A 360 2.76 28.98 35.49
CA VAL A 360 2.22 30.30 35.84
C VAL A 360 1.50 30.26 37.19
N PHE A 361 0.62 29.29 37.42
CA PHE A 361 -0.08 29.17 38.70
C PHE A 361 0.87 28.80 39.83
N TRP A 362 1.86 27.96 39.57
CA TRP A 362 2.90 27.65 40.53
C TRP A 362 3.67 28.91 40.91
N ALA A 363 4.16 29.70 39.95
CA ALA A 363 4.83 30.97 40.22
C ALA A 363 3.94 31.96 40.99
N ARG A 364 2.65 32.00 40.65
CA ARG A 364 1.65 32.87 41.27
C ARG A 364 1.34 32.52 42.72
N TYR A 365 1.30 31.24 43.08
CA TYR A 365 0.81 30.81 44.39
C TYR A 365 1.86 30.12 45.29
N LEU A 366 3.02 29.74 44.75
CA LEU A 366 4.06 29.02 45.49
C LEU A 366 4.57 29.79 46.71
N GLY A 367 4.73 31.11 46.60
CA GLY A 367 5.20 31.94 47.71
C GLY A 367 4.27 31.82 48.93
N ARG A 368 2.96 31.93 48.70
CA ARG A 368 1.95 31.78 49.75
C ARG A 368 1.83 30.34 50.23
N GLN A 369 1.82 29.37 49.32
CA GLN A 369 1.78 27.95 49.66
C GLN A 369 2.96 27.54 50.55
N ARG A 370 4.17 28.07 50.29
CA ARG A 370 5.35 27.83 51.13
C ARG A 370 5.18 28.44 52.53
N GLN A 371 4.61 29.64 52.65
CA GLN A 371 4.35 30.27 53.95
C GLN A 371 3.37 29.44 54.78
N ASP A 372 2.26 29.01 54.17
CA ASP A 372 1.23 28.23 54.87
C ASP A 372 1.73 26.83 55.28
N LEU A 373 2.66 26.25 54.53
CA LEU A 373 3.23 24.92 54.81
C LEU A 373 4.46 24.94 55.73
N ARG A 374 5.07 26.11 55.99
CA ARG A 374 6.25 26.23 56.90
C ARG A 374 6.00 25.59 58.28
N PRO A 375 4.87 25.82 58.96
CA PRO A 375 4.60 25.23 60.28
C PRO A 375 4.48 23.70 60.25
N VAL A 376 4.23 23.12 59.07
CA VAL A 376 3.83 21.72 58.88
C VAL A 376 4.98 20.89 58.28
N GLY A 377 6.22 21.39 58.35
CA GLY A 377 7.41 20.73 57.81
C GLY A 377 7.82 21.19 56.40
N GLY A 378 7.26 22.31 55.92
CA GLY A 378 7.63 22.91 54.65
C GLY A 378 6.99 22.21 53.43
N TRP A 379 7.32 22.70 52.23
CA TRP A 379 6.62 22.31 51.00
C TRP A 379 6.75 20.82 50.62
N LEU A 380 7.93 20.22 50.86
CA LEU A 380 8.19 18.79 50.65
C LEU A 380 7.88 17.96 51.90
N GLY A 381 8.38 18.38 53.07
CA GLY A 381 8.26 17.61 54.31
C GLY A 381 6.82 17.41 54.78
N ALA A 382 5.90 18.32 54.42
CA ALA A 382 4.49 18.20 54.73
C ALA A 382 3.81 16.96 54.09
N TRP A 383 4.31 16.46 52.94
CA TRP A 383 3.78 15.22 52.35
C TRP A 383 3.99 13.99 53.24
N PHE A 384 5.12 13.94 53.95
CA PHE A 384 5.48 12.82 54.81
C PHE A 384 4.97 12.98 56.24
N ARG A 385 5.00 14.21 56.78
CA ARG A 385 4.60 14.47 58.18
C ARG A 385 3.10 14.64 58.35
N HIS A 386 2.42 15.29 57.40
CA HIS A 386 0.99 15.60 57.49
C HIS A 386 0.29 15.52 56.12
N PRO A 387 0.15 14.32 55.53
CA PRO A 387 -0.34 14.14 54.16
C PRO A 387 -1.75 14.73 53.94
N LEU A 388 -2.67 14.57 54.90
CA LEU A 388 -4.04 15.11 54.78
C LEU A 388 -4.06 16.65 54.79
N LEU A 389 -3.24 17.28 55.64
CA LEU A 389 -3.09 18.74 55.63
C LEU A 389 -2.44 19.20 54.32
N ARG A 390 -1.50 18.43 53.77
CA ARG A 390 -0.87 18.76 52.49
C ARG A 390 -1.85 18.74 51.33
N VAL A 391 -2.84 17.84 51.35
CA VAL A 391 -3.95 17.81 50.38
C VAL A 391 -4.80 19.07 50.46
N ARG A 392 -5.04 19.64 51.66
CA ARG A 392 -5.72 20.95 51.78
C ARG A 392 -4.96 22.08 51.08
N HIS A 393 -3.65 21.95 50.95
CA HIS A 393 -2.76 22.96 50.39
C HIS A 393 -2.25 22.60 48.98
N LEU A 394 -2.99 21.82 48.18
CA LEU A 394 -2.68 21.59 46.77
C LEU A 394 -2.62 22.90 45.97
N LEU A 395 -1.91 22.94 44.85
CA LEU A 395 -1.75 24.16 44.05
C LEU A 395 -3.12 24.76 43.64
N LEU A 396 -4.04 23.91 43.17
CA LEU A 396 -5.39 24.32 42.74
C LEU A 396 -6.29 24.78 43.91
N ALA A 397 -5.94 24.48 45.16
CA ALA A 397 -6.69 25.03 46.30
C ALA A 397 -6.50 26.55 46.40
N TYR A 398 -5.36 27.09 45.95
CA TYR A 398 -5.03 28.52 45.99
C TYR A 398 -5.60 29.34 44.83
N THR A 399 -5.96 28.67 43.73
CA THR A 399 -6.47 29.31 42.51
C THR A 399 -7.93 29.75 42.68
N THR A 400 -8.37 30.69 41.84
CA THR A 400 -9.79 31.11 41.77
C THR A 400 -10.65 30.07 41.05
N PHE A 401 -11.98 30.15 41.18
CA PHE A 401 -12.89 29.26 40.45
C PHE A 401 -12.63 29.25 38.93
N GLY A 402 -12.48 30.44 38.33
CA GLY A 402 -12.17 30.57 36.90
C GLY A 402 -10.83 29.94 36.51
N GLU A 403 -9.81 30.07 37.35
CA GLU A 403 -8.50 29.45 37.12
C GLU A 403 -8.56 27.91 37.27
N ARG A 404 -9.37 27.38 38.21
CA ARG A 404 -9.62 25.93 38.34
C ARG A 404 -10.34 25.39 37.10
N LEU A 405 -11.35 26.11 36.61
CA LEU A 405 -12.09 25.75 35.41
C LEU A 405 -11.16 25.78 34.18
N LEU A 406 -10.33 26.81 34.04
CA LEU A 406 -9.35 26.90 32.97
C LEU A 406 -8.38 25.70 32.97
N MET A 407 -7.85 25.33 34.13
CA MET A 407 -6.97 24.17 34.27
C MET A 407 -7.67 22.86 33.90
N LEU A 408 -8.91 22.67 34.38
CA LEU A 408 -9.69 21.47 34.07
C LEU A 408 -9.99 21.38 32.57
N LEU A 409 -10.38 22.48 31.93
CA LEU A 409 -10.64 22.52 30.50
C LEU A 409 -9.37 22.29 29.68
N ALA A 410 -8.24 22.88 30.07
CA ALA A 410 -6.96 22.64 29.42
C ALA A 410 -6.53 21.16 29.56
N PHE A 411 -6.71 20.55 30.74
CA PHE A 411 -6.43 19.14 30.95
C PHE A 411 -7.36 18.23 30.13
N ALA A 412 -8.67 18.52 30.12
CA ALA A 412 -9.63 17.80 29.29
C ALA A 412 -9.30 17.94 27.80
N GLY A 413 -8.83 19.13 27.36
CA GLY A 413 -8.33 19.37 26.02
C GLY A 413 -7.11 18.51 25.67
N VAL A 414 -6.14 18.38 26.58
CA VAL A 414 -5.01 17.44 26.42
C VAL A 414 -5.52 16.01 26.24
N GLY A 415 -6.42 15.55 27.11
CA GLY A 415 -7.00 14.21 27.03
C GLY A 415 -7.75 13.96 25.73
N GLY A 416 -8.56 14.93 25.28
CA GLY A 416 -9.32 14.84 24.04
C GLY A 416 -8.42 14.80 22.80
N VAL A 417 -7.42 15.69 22.71
CA VAL A 417 -6.47 15.71 21.59
C VAL A 417 -5.61 14.44 21.58
N PHE A 418 -5.20 13.94 22.74
CA PHE A 418 -4.45 12.69 22.87
C PHE A 418 -5.26 11.47 22.44
N LEU A 419 -6.53 11.41 22.82
CA LEU A 419 -7.44 10.35 22.39
C LEU A 419 -7.63 10.38 20.87
N THR A 420 -7.92 11.56 20.29
CA THR A 420 -8.10 11.71 18.84
C THR A 420 -6.82 11.35 18.06
N TYR A 421 -5.65 11.72 18.58
CA TYR A 421 -4.35 11.26 18.06
C TYR A 421 -4.28 9.74 18.03
N GLY A 422 -4.58 9.08 19.16
CA GLY A 422 -4.62 7.63 19.27
C GLY A 422 -5.52 6.93 18.26
N LEU A 423 -6.75 7.43 18.14
CA LEU A 423 -7.74 6.92 17.19
C LEU A 423 -7.26 7.11 15.75
N THR A 424 -6.65 8.27 15.44
CA THR A 424 -6.14 8.56 14.10
C THR A 424 -4.96 7.65 13.74
N VAL A 425 -4.02 7.40 14.65
CA VAL A 425 -2.92 6.44 14.42
C VAL A 425 -3.47 5.05 14.15
N ARG A 426 -4.54 4.64 14.86
CA ARG A 426 -5.17 3.34 14.65
C ARG A 426 -5.82 3.24 13.27
N VAL A 427 -6.58 4.26 12.88
CA VAL A 427 -7.22 4.34 11.57
C VAL A 427 -6.18 4.36 10.45
N GLU A 428 -5.12 5.15 10.58
CA GLU A 428 -4.03 5.17 9.60
C GLU A 428 -3.35 3.80 9.46
N ARG A 429 -3.17 3.06 10.56
CA ARG A 429 -2.61 1.70 10.51
C ARG A 429 -3.51 0.72 9.74
N ILE A 430 -4.83 0.76 9.97
CA ILE A 430 -5.81 -0.06 9.21
C ILE A 430 -5.75 0.32 7.73
N LEU A 431 -5.73 1.62 7.44
CA LEU A 431 -5.66 2.17 6.10
C LEU A 431 -4.34 1.85 5.36
N GLN A 432 -3.28 1.56 6.10
CA GLN A 432 -1.99 1.12 5.57
C GLN A 432 -1.93 -0.39 5.32
N GLU A 433 -2.93 -1.17 5.74
CA GLU A 433 -2.99 -2.58 5.36
C GLU A 433 -2.94 -2.71 3.84
N GLU A 434 -2.14 -3.64 3.34
CA GLU A 434 -1.82 -3.77 1.92
C GLU A 434 -3.09 -3.88 1.07
N ALA A 435 -4.09 -4.63 1.56
CA ALA A 435 -5.38 -4.80 0.90
C ALA A 435 -6.16 -3.49 0.69
N LEU A 436 -6.04 -2.51 1.60
CA LEU A 436 -6.74 -1.22 1.51
C LEU A 436 -5.91 -0.13 0.84
N SER A 437 -4.59 -0.31 0.78
CA SER A 437 -3.64 0.68 0.26
C SER A 437 -3.24 0.44 -1.20
N ARG A 438 -3.90 -0.48 -1.91
CA ARG A 438 -3.74 -0.67 -3.37
C ARG A 438 -4.63 0.23 -4.23
N ALA A 439 -5.34 1.18 -3.61
CA ALA A 439 -6.37 2.01 -4.25
C ALA A 439 -7.49 1.22 -4.96
N ILE A 440 -7.74 -0.03 -4.53
CA ILE A 440 -8.78 -0.94 -5.03
C ILE A 440 -9.58 -1.49 -3.84
N LEU A 441 -10.77 -0.94 -3.60
CA LEU A 441 -11.66 -1.45 -2.53
C LEU A 441 -12.48 -2.68 -2.93
N GLN A 442 -12.62 -2.95 -4.23
CA GLN A 442 -13.41 -4.06 -4.75
C GLN A 442 -12.65 -5.40 -4.75
N SER A 443 -11.51 -5.46 -4.06
CA SER A 443 -10.73 -6.69 -3.91
C SER A 443 -11.25 -7.55 -2.77
N GLN A 444 -11.08 -8.88 -2.87
CA GLN A 444 -11.47 -9.79 -1.79
C GLN A 444 -10.68 -9.50 -0.50
N GLY A 445 -9.40 -9.13 -0.61
CA GLY A 445 -8.59 -8.71 0.52
C GLY A 445 -9.19 -7.50 1.25
N ALA A 446 -9.55 -6.44 0.50
CA ALA A 446 -10.17 -5.25 1.09
C ALA A 446 -11.49 -5.59 1.78
N LEU A 447 -12.33 -6.42 1.15
CA LEU A 447 -13.59 -6.86 1.72
C LEU A 447 -13.41 -7.66 3.02
N ASN A 448 -12.41 -8.54 3.07
CA ASN A 448 -12.08 -9.32 4.27
C ASN A 448 -11.64 -8.41 5.43
N VAL A 449 -10.76 -7.43 5.16
CA VAL A 449 -10.34 -6.44 6.15
C VAL A 449 -11.54 -5.65 6.66
N LEU A 450 -12.37 -5.09 5.78
CA LEU A 450 -13.54 -4.30 6.16
C LEU A 450 -14.55 -5.10 6.98
N ARG A 451 -14.75 -6.40 6.67
CA ARG A 451 -15.65 -7.29 7.41
C ARG A 451 -15.12 -7.67 8.80
N SER A 452 -13.81 -7.61 9.00
CA SER A 452 -13.20 -7.88 10.31
C SER A 452 -13.41 -6.73 11.32
N LEU A 453 -13.75 -5.54 10.83
CA LEU A 453 -13.93 -4.35 11.64
C LEU A 453 -15.31 -4.32 12.34
N PRO A 454 -15.45 -3.59 13.47
CA PRO A 454 -16.73 -3.43 14.14
C PRO A 454 -17.79 -2.81 13.22
N THR A 455 -18.98 -3.41 13.19
CA THR A 455 -20.09 -2.93 12.36
C THR A 455 -20.56 -1.53 12.80
N SER A 456 -20.68 -0.62 11.83
CA SER A 456 -21.21 0.72 12.03
C SER A 456 -21.90 1.22 10.74
N PRO A 457 -22.96 2.06 10.84
CA PRO A 457 -23.59 2.69 9.68
C PRO A 457 -22.61 3.36 8.71
N GLU A 458 -21.52 3.97 9.17
CA GLU A 458 -20.55 4.61 8.27
C GLU A 458 -19.71 3.60 7.50
N LEU A 459 -19.39 2.46 8.12
CA LEU A 459 -18.66 1.37 7.48
C LEU A 459 -19.53 0.60 6.46
N GLU A 460 -20.84 0.49 6.71
CA GLU A 460 -21.78 -0.18 5.80
C GLU A 460 -21.74 0.41 4.38
N GLY A 461 -21.59 1.73 4.23
CA GLY A 461 -21.47 2.37 2.91
C GLY A 461 -20.18 1.97 2.16
N VAL A 462 -19.08 1.80 2.89
CA VAL A 462 -17.79 1.35 2.33
C VAL A 462 -17.87 -0.13 1.97
N LEU A 463 -18.47 -0.95 2.84
CA LEU A 463 -18.71 -2.38 2.59
C LEU A 463 -19.58 -2.58 1.34
N ALA A 464 -20.65 -1.79 1.19
CA ALA A 464 -21.47 -1.82 -0.03
C ALA A 464 -20.66 -1.54 -1.29
N TYR A 465 -19.77 -0.54 -1.23
CA TYR A 465 -18.90 -0.21 -2.35
C TYR A 465 -17.90 -1.33 -2.66
N ALA A 466 -17.33 -1.97 -1.64
CA ALA A 466 -16.41 -3.09 -1.81
C ALA A 466 -17.11 -4.34 -2.40
N GLU A 467 -18.33 -4.63 -1.96
CA GLU A 467 -19.04 -5.87 -2.31
C GLU A 467 -19.86 -5.80 -3.61
N GLN A 468 -20.15 -4.60 -4.13
CA GLN A 468 -21.01 -4.41 -5.31
C GLN A 468 -20.64 -5.26 -6.54
N ALA A 469 -19.34 -5.52 -6.75
CA ALA A 469 -18.85 -6.28 -7.90
C ALA A 469 -19.13 -7.77 -7.75
N ALA A 470 -19.20 -8.26 -6.50
CA ALA A 470 -19.52 -9.65 -6.18
C ALA A 470 -21.03 -9.88 -6.04
N SER A 471 -21.78 -8.93 -5.46
CA SER A 471 -23.23 -9.03 -5.30
C SER A 471 -23.89 -7.66 -5.14
N VAL A 472 -24.69 -7.27 -6.13
CA VAL A 472 -25.50 -6.04 -6.08
C VAL A 472 -26.55 -6.10 -4.97
N GLU A 473 -27.19 -7.25 -4.77
CA GLU A 473 -28.21 -7.44 -3.72
C GLU A 473 -27.64 -7.19 -2.32
N ARG A 474 -26.48 -7.79 -2.01
CA ARG A 474 -25.82 -7.58 -0.71
C ARG A 474 -25.35 -6.14 -0.56
N ALA A 475 -24.81 -5.54 -1.62
CA ALA A 475 -24.44 -4.13 -1.59
C ALA A 475 -25.63 -3.22 -1.28
N LEU A 476 -26.81 -3.47 -1.85
CA LEU A 476 -28.04 -2.74 -1.53
C LEU A 476 -28.46 -2.93 -0.06
N ALA A 477 -28.40 -4.17 0.46
CA ALA A 477 -28.70 -4.44 1.87
C ALA A 477 -27.73 -3.75 2.86
N HIS A 478 -26.48 -3.53 2.45
CA HIS A 478 -25.54 -2.69 3.19
C HIS A 478 -25.94 -1.21 3.10
N LEU A 479 -26.33 -0.71 1.92
CA LEU A 479 -26.75 0.69 1.72
C LEU A 479 -28.02 1.08 2.45
N GLU A 480 -28.92 0.13 2.72
CA GLU A 480 -30.10 0.37 3.55
C GLU A 480 -29.75 0.70 5.02
N ARG A 481 -28.66 0.11 5.52
CA ARG A 481 -28.15 0.34 6.89
C ARG A 481 -27.10 1.45 6.95
N ALA A 482 -26.63 1.92 5.80
CA ALA A 482 -25.55 2.87 5.70
C ALA A 482 -25.96 4.27 6.19
N ALA A 483 -24.99 4.97 6.78
CA ALA A 483 -25.11 6.40 6.99
C ALA A 483 -25.32 7.09 5.62
N PRO A 484 -26.20 8.10 5.53
CA PRO A 484 -26.54 8.76 4.27
C PRO A 484 -25.42 9.73 3.82
N ALA A 485 -24.23 9.18 3.55
CA ALA A 485 -23.10 9.89 2.96
C ALA A 485 -23.34 10.11 1.46
N GLY A 486 -22.78 11.19 0.91
CA GLY A 486 -22.98 11.55 -0.50
C GLY A 486 -22.61 10.43 -1.48
N TYR A 487 -21.48 9.74 -1.27
CA TYR A 487 -21.07 8.62 -2.12
C TYR A 487 -22.00 7.40 -1.95
N ALA A 488 -22.43 7.08 -0.73
CA ALA A 488 -23.31 5.94 -0.46
C ALA A 488 -24.69 6.13 -1.10
N LEU A 489 -25.27 7.34 -1.00
CA LEU A 489 -26.53 7.68 -1.67
C LEU A 489 -26.40 7.64 -3.20
N ALA A 490 -25.29 8.13 -3.74
CA ALA A 490 -25.02 8.05 -5.18
C ALA A 490 -24.86 6.59 -5.66
N LEU A 491 -24.17 5.76 -4.87
CA LEU A 491 -24.05 4.34 -5.13
C LEU A 491 -25.42 3.65 -5.10
N ARG A 492 -26.26 3.98 -4.11
CA ARG A 492 -27.62 3.46 -3.99
C ARG A 492 -28.46 3.84 -5.20
N ALA A 493 -28.42 5.10 -5.63
CA ALA A 493 -29.13 5.56 -6.83
C ALA A 493 -28.72 4.74 -8.07
N ARG A 494 -27.41 4.51 -8.25
CA ARG A 494 -26.89 3.73 -9.38
C ARG A 494 -27.31 2.26 -9.35
N LEU A 495 -27.21 1.60 -8.19
CA LEU A 495 -27.50 0.18 -8.06
C LEU A 495 -29.01 -0.14 -8.05
N SER A 496 -29.84 0.74 -7.48
CA SER A 496 -31.30 0.56 -7.42
C SER A 496 -32.05 1.15 -8.60
N GLY A 497 -31.48 2.13 -9.31
CA GLY A 497 -32.18 2.95 -10.31
C GLY A 497 -33.06 4.06 -9.72
N GLU A 498 -33.11 4.22 -8.39
CA GLU A 498 -33.95 5.22 -7.73
C GLU A 498 -33.30 6.61 -7.70
N VAL A 499 -33.65 7.45 -8.67
CA VAL A 499 -33.04 8.78 -8.91
C VAL A 499 -33.18 9.76 -7.74
N HIS A 500 -34.18 9.59 -6.86
CA HIS A 500 -34.37 10.48 -5.72
C HIS A 500 -33.18 10.45 -4.73
N TYR A 501 -32.47 9.33 -4.61
CA TYR A 501 -31.24 9.25 -3.80
C TYR A 501 -30.11 10.10 -4.40
N LEU A 502 -30.05 10.23 -5.72
CA LEU A 502 -29.05 11.08 -6.37
C LEU A 502 -29.30 12.56 -6.06
N ALA A 503 -30.58 12.98 -6.04
CA ALA A 503 -30.96 14.32 -5.60
C ALA A 503 -30.63 14.56 -4.12
N GLU A 504 -30.81 13.56 -3.25
CA GLU A 504 -30.40 13.66 -1.85
C GLU A 504 -28.87 13.73 -1.69
N ALA A 505 -28.13 12.93 -2.45
CA ALA A 505 -26.68 12.95 -2.47
C ALA A 505 -26.15 14.35 -2.80
N TYR A 506 -26.75 15.03 -3.77
CA TYR A 506 -26.38 16.40 -4.14
C TYR A 506 -26.69 17.42 -3.05
N ARG A 507 -27.85 17.31 -2.37
CA ARG A 507 -28.18 18.20 -1.24
C ARG A 507 -27.17 18.08 -0.10
N ARG A 508 -26.63 16.88 0.15
CA ARG A 508 -25.66 16.64 1.23
C ARG A 508 -24.23 16.97 0.83
N ALA A 509 -23.86 16.75 -0.42
CA ALA A 509 -22.50 16.93 -0.91
C ALA A 509 -22.52 17.61 -2.30
N PRO A 510 -22.92 18.89 -2.40
CA PRO A 510 -23.07 19.58 -3.68
C PRO A 510 -21.74 19.70 -4.45
N GLY A 511 -20.60 19.70 -3.75
CA GLY A 511 -19.27 19.73 -4.34
C GLY A 511 -18.70 18.35 -4.73
N TYR A 512 -19.44 17.25 -4.56
CA TYR A 512 -18.95 15.92 -4.90
C TYR A 512 -19.15 15.63 -6.39
N ALA A 513 -18.05 15.67 -7.15
CA ALA A 513 -18.06 15.62 -8.62
C ALA A 513 -18.81 14.42 -9.22
N PRO A 514 -18.68 13.18 -8.72
CA PRO A 514 -19.42 12.04 -9.28
C PRO A 514 -20.96 12.20 -9.21
N VAL A 515 -21.48 12.91 -8.21
CA VAL A 515 -22.92 13.19 -8.12
C VAL A 515 -23.33 14.28 -9.11
N ARG A 516 -22.51 15.32 -9.26
CA ARG A 516 -22.78 16.39 -10.24
C ARG A 516 -22.75 15.85 -11.66
N GLU A 517 -21.78 15.00 -11.97
CA GLU A 517 -21.64 14.31 -13.25
C GLU A 517 -22.88 13.47 -13.55
N ALA A 518 -23.30 12.61 -12.62
CA ALA A 518 -24.51 11.79 -12.78
C ALA A 518 -25.80 12.61 -12.92
N LEU A 519 -25.82 13.87 -12.45
CA LEU A 519 -26.94 14.82 -12.63
C LEU A 519 -26.82 15.69 -13.88
N GLY A 520 -25.73 15.59 -14.64
CA GLY A 520 -25.48 16.47 -15.80
C GLY A 520 -25.11 17.92 -15.43
N LEU A 521 -24.65 18.17 -14.19
CA LEU A 521 -24.28 19.50 -13.67
C LEU A 521 -22.78 19.83 -13.85
N GLY A 522 -22.09 19.06 -14.69
CA GLY A 522 -20.65 19.13 -14.92
C GLY A 522 -19.82 18.29 -13.94
N GLY A 523 -18.64 17.87 -14.39
CA GLY A 523 -17.68 17.06 -13.63
C GLY A 523 -16.42 17.83 -13.22
N ASP A 524 -15.44 17.09 -12.71
CA ASP A 524 -14.06 17.54 -12.50
C ASP A 524 -13.11 16.95 -13.56
N TYR A 525 -11.80 17.18 -13.40
CA TYR A 525 -10.76 16.67 -14.31
C TYR A 525 -10.88 15.15 -14.59
N TRP A 526 -11.18 14.34 -13.56
CA TRP A 526 -11.22 12.89 -13.69
C TRP A 526 -12.50 12.36 -14.34
N SER A 527 -13.54 13.17 -14.47
CA SER A 527 -14.81 12.73 -15.06
C SER A 527 -14.61 12.24 -16.51
N GLY A 528 -13.85 12.99 -17.30
CA GLY A 528 -13.47 12.57 -18.66
C GLY A 528 -12.55 11.35 -18.70
N VAL A 529 -11.73 11.15 -17.67
CA VAL A 529 -10.81 9.99 -17.56
C VAL A 529 -11.61 8.70 -17.29
N TYR A 530 -12.58 8.74 -16.39
CA TYR A 530 -13.48 7.59 -16.15
C TYR A 530 -14.34 7.28 -17.38
N GLN A 531 -14.87 8.32 -18.04
CA GLN A 531 -15.69 8.16 -19.25
C GLN A 531 -14.89 7.52 -20.39
N SER A 532 -13.65 7.94 -20.64
CA SER A 532 -12.80 7.36 -21.70
C SER A 532 -12.39 5.91 -21.41
N ALA A 533 -12.30 5.53 -20.14
CA ALA A 533 -12.05 4.16 -19.72
C ALA A 533 -13.31 3.26 -19.77
N GLY A 534 -14.50 3.85 -19.87
CA GLY A 534 -15.79 3.16 -19.84
C GLY A 534 -16.17 2.67 -18.43
N VAL A 535 -15.79 3.40 -17.38
CA VAL A 535 -15.99 3.02 -15.98
C VAL A 535 -16.91 4.01 -15.27
N ASP A 536 -17.95 3.51 -14.62
CA ASP A 536 -18.85 4.34 -13.83
C ASP A 536 -18.17 4.88 -12.57
N ARG A 537 -18.23 6.21 -12.40
CA ARG A 537 -17.65 6.90 -11.24
C ARG A 537 -18.65 7.16 -10.12
N ALA A 538 -19.95 7.09 -10.40
CA ALA A 538 -20.99 7.44 -9.43
C ALA A 538 -20.94 6.50 -8.20
N GLY A 539 -20.72 7.10 -7.03
CA GLY A 539 -20.68 6.41 -5.74
C GLY A 539 -19.30 5.93 -5.29
N VAL A 540 -18.22 6.37 -5.94
CA VAL A 540 -16.84 6.06 -5.53
C VAL A 540 -16.45 6.81 -4.24
N PRO A 541 -16.16 6.12 -3.12
CA PRO A 541 -15.71 6.79 -1.89
C PRO A 541 -14.34 7.42 -2.09
N ARG A 542 -14.11 8.59 -1.48
CA ARG A 542 -12.78 9.19 -1.37
C ARG A 542 -12.03 8.65 -0.18
N TRP A 543 -10.71 8.84 -0.18
CA TRP A 543 -9.89 8.54 0.99
C TRP A 543 -10.39 9.19 2.28
N ARG A 544 -10.86 10.43 2.20
CA ARG A 544 -11.51 11.14 3.31
C ARG A 544 -12.77 10.46 3.81
N ASP A 545 -13.57 9.90 2.89
CA ASP A 545 -14.82 9.21 3.25
C ASP A 545 -14.50 7.89 3.97
N LEU A 546 -13.48 7.16 3.51
CA LEU A 546 -12.97 5.95 4.17
C LEU A 546 -12.39 6.26 5.57
N TRP A 547 -11.51 7.26 5.66
CA TRP A 547 -10.97 7.72 6.94
C TRP A 547 -12.07 8.15 7.91
N GLY A 548 -13.05 8.92 7.43
CA GLY A 548 -14.18 9.38 8.24
C GLY A 548 -15.04 8.22 8.77
N ALA A 549 -15.29 7.21 7.93
CA ALA A 549 -16.04 6.03 8.32
C ALA A 549 -15.31 5.22 9.39
N LEU A 550 -14.00 5.00 9.23
CA LEU A 550 -13.18 4.30 10.20
C LEU A 550 -13.04 5.08 11.52
N MET A 551 -12.82 6.39 11.46
CA MET A 551 -12.76 7.24 12.65
C MET A 551 -14.06 7.21 13.45
N MET A 552 -15.22 7.28 12.78
CA MET A 552 -16.51 7.21 13.46
C MET A 552 -16.78 5.82 14.04
N THR A 553 -16.34 4.77 13.35
CA THR A 553 -16.40 3.38 13.83
C THR A 553 -15.58 3.22 15.11
N GLU A 554 -14.32 3.66 15.09
CA GLU A 554 -13.41 3.61 16.24
C GLU A 554 -13.90 4.48 17.41
N ALA A 555 -14.42 5.68 17.14
CA ALA A 555 -15.00 6.54 18.17
C ALA A 555 -16.22 5.87 18.85
N ARG A 556 -17.10 5.23 18.08
CA ARG A 556 -18.24 4.49 18.63
C ARG A 556 -17.82 3.24 19.39
N PHE A 557 -16.79 2.54 18.89
CA PHE A 557 -16.19 1.43 19.62
C PHE A 557 -15.66 1.90 20.98
N PHE A 558 -14.95 3.03 21.02
CA PHE A 558 -14.47 3.64 22.25
C PHE A 558 -15.61 4.01 23.21
N LEU A 559 -16.71 4.60 22.72
CA LEU A 559 -17.85 4.94 23.57
C LEU A 559 -18.55 3.70 24.15
N ARG A 560 -18.62 2.60 23.40
CA ARG A 560 -19.27 1.35 23.84
C ARG A 560 -18.37 0.53 24.76
N ARG A 561 -17.06 0.51 24.50
CA ARG A 561 -16.07 -0.31 25.21
C ARG A 561 -14.80 0.51 25.51
N PRO A 562 -14.88 1.51 26.42
CA PRO A 562 -13.80 2.48 26.61
C PRO A 562 -12.51 1.85 27.11
N LEU A 563 -12.59 0.84 28.00
CA LEU A 563 -11.39 0.19 28.53
C LEU A 563 -10.68 -0.65 27.47
N GLU A 564 -11.42 -1.47 26.72
CA GLU A 564 -10.87 -2.28 25.62
C GLU A 564 -10.27 -1.39 24.53
N ALA A 565 -11.00 -0.34 24.13
CA ALA A 565 -10.55 0.60 23.12
C ALA A 565 -9.32 1.39 23.57
N TRP A 566 -9.26 1.82 24.84
CA TRP A 566 -8.09 2.48 25.41
C TRP A 566 -6.85 1.58 25.37
N VAL A 567 -6.98 0.32 25.79
CA VAL A 567 -5.88 -0.65 25.78
C VAL A 567 -5.43 -0.99 24.35
N ALA A 568 -6.36 -0.98 23.39
CA ALA A 568 -6.09 -1.24 21.98
C ALA A 568 -5.43 -0.07 21.23
N LEU A 569 -5.22 1.10 21.87
CA LEU A 569 -4.58 2.22 21.20
C LEU A 569 -3.12 1.89 20.83
N PRO A 570 -2.68 2.23 19.61
CA PRO A 570 -1.47 1.71 19.00
C PRO A 570 -0.14 2.28 19.54
N PHE A 571 -0.21 3.20 20.50
CA PHE A 571 0.96 3.86 21.09
C PHE A 571 1.35 3.27 22.45
N TRP A 572 0.59 2.31 22.99
CA TRP A 572 0.99 1.57 24.17
C TRP A 572 2.00 0.48 23.80
N PRO A 573 3.17 0.43 24.44
CA PRO A 573 4.13 -0.65 24.19
C PRO A 573 3.67 -2.00 24.74
N ALA A 574 2.83 -2.01 25.78
CA ALA A 574 2.17 -3.20 26.31
C ALA A 574 0.90 -2.81 27.10
N ALA A 575 0.00 -3.78 27.34
CA ALA A 575 -1.25 -3.53 28.06
C ALA A 575 -1.04 -2.92 29.46
N GLY A 576 0.03 -3.32 30.18
CA GLY A 576 0.37 -2.75 31.48
C GLY A 576 0.58 -1.23 31.44
N TRP A 577 1.20 -0.71 30.38
CA TRP A 577 1.40 0.73 30.19
C TRP A 577 0.08 1.46 29.93
N ALA A 578 -0.87 0.83 29.25
CA ALA A 578 -2.21 1.39 29.06
C ALA A 578 -2.94 1.56 30.40
N TYR A 579 -2.87 0.56 31.28
CA TYR A 579 -3.47 0.67 32.62
C TYR A 579 -2.77 1.69 33.51
N LEU A 580 -1.43 1.78 33.45
CA LEU A 580 -0.69 2.82 34.16
C LEU A 580 -1.07 4.21 33.67
N GLY A 581 -1.18 4.39 32.35
CA GLY A 581 -1.62 5.63 31.73
C GLY A 581 -3.05 6.01 32.14
N LEU A 582 -3.97 5.04 32.19
CA LEU A 582 -5.34 5.23 32.67
C LEU A 582 -5.36 5.63 34.15
N GLY A 583 -4.60 4.91 35.00
CA GLY A 583 -4.47 5.21 36.42
C GLY A 583 -3.93 6.62 36.66
N PHE A 584 -2.91 7.02 35.89
CA PHE A 584 -2.38 8.39 35.93
C PHE A 584 -3.43 9.42 35.52
N ALA A 585 -4.16 9.19 34.42
CA ALA A 585 -5.22 10.09 33.97
C ALA A 585 -6.33 10.24 35.03
N LEU A 586 -6.78 9.13 35.62
CA LEU A 586 -7.81 9.15 36.68
C LEU A 586 -7.32 9.86 37.96
N ALA A 587 -6.08 9.63 38.38
CA ALA A 587 -5.48 10.35 39.50
C ALA A 587 -5.40 11.86 39.22
N TRP A 588 -5.11 12.24 37.98
CA TRP A 588 -5.04 13.64 37.57
C TRP A 588 -6.43 14.29 37.47
N VAL A 589 -7.45 13.55 37.02
CA VAL A 589 -8.87 13.98 37.11
C VAL A 589 -9.23 14.24 38.57
N ALA A 590 -8.95 13.28 39.46
CA ALA A 590 -9.22 13.42 40.89
C ALA A 590 -8.50 14.65 41.50
N TYR A 591 -7.25 14.91 41.11
CA TYR A 591 -6.51 16.11 41.51
C TYR A 591 -7.24 17.41 41.13
N HIS A 592 -7.79 17.51 39.91
CA HIS A 592 -8.56 18.69 39.50
C HIS A 592 -9.89 18.81 40.25
N LEU A 593 -10.62 17.71 40.41
CA LEU A 593 -11.89 17.69 41.12
C LEU A 593 -11.73 18.08 42.60
N LEU A 594 -10.68 17.58 43.26
CA LEU A 594 -10.32 17.99 44.62
C LEU A 594 -10.06 19.50 44.70
N GLY A 595 -9.46 20.08 43.65
CA GLY A 595 -9.27 21.52 43.52
C GLY A 595 -10.58 22.31 43.69
N PHE A 596 -11.72 21.80 43.18
CA PHE A 596 -13.03 22.47 43.32
C PHE A 596 -13.64 22.30 44.70
N VAL A 597 -13.49 21.11 45.30
CA VAL A 597 -14.04 20.80 46.63
C VAL A 597 -13.29 21.55 47.73
N LEU A 598 -11.99 21.75 47.57
CA LEU A 598 -11.16 22.38 48.60
C LEU A 598 -11.39 23.90 48.68
N PRO A 599 -11.72 24.42 49.88
CA PRO A 599 -11.93 25.85 50.07
C PRO A 599 -10.61 26.60 49.89
N ARG A 600 -10.69 27.76 49.23
CA ARG A 600 -9.53 28.62 49.03
C ARG A 600 -9.04 29.16 50.39
N PRO A 601 -7.74 29.06 50.72
CA PRO A 601 -7.21 29.65 51.93
C PRO A 601 -7.50 31.16 51.99
N ARG A 602 -7.73 31.68 53.21
CA ARG A 602 -8.03 33.11 53.40
C ARG A 602 -6.81 33.98 53.11
N GLY A 603 -7.03 35.15 52.50
CA GLY A 603 -5.97 36.13 52.24
C GLY A 603 -5.00 35.76 51.12
N VAL A 604 -5.36 34.84 50.21
CA VAL A 604 -4.48 34.45 49.10
C VAL A 604 -4.40 35.55 48.06
N VAL A 605 -3.23 36.20 48.00
CA VAL A 605 -2.85 37.20 47.00
C VAL A 605 -1.75 36.62 46.11
N PRO A 606 -1.75 36.90 44.79
CA PRO A 606 -0.66 36.53 43.88
C PRO A 606 0.73 36.96 44.40
N SER A 607 1.69 36.05 44.29
CA SER A 607 3.10 36.30 44.63
C SER A 607 3.67 37.47 43.81
N GLN A 608 4.41 38.34 44.49
CA GLN A 608 5.01 39.54 43.90
C GLN A 608 6.54 39.51 43.84
N GLY A 609 7.16 38.38 44.24
CA GLY A 609 8.61 38.22 44.23
C GLY A 609 9.20 38.29 42.82
N TRP A 610 10.50 38.58 42.74
CA TRP A 610 11.24 38.72 41.47
C TRP A 610 11.06 37.51 40.53
N GLY A 611 11.08 36.29 41.07
CA GLY A 611 10.88 35.06 40.29
C GLY A 611 9.49 34.96 39.65
N ALA A 612 8.44 35.42 40.33
CA ALA A 612 7.10 35.46 39.75
C ALA A 612 7.00 36.51 38.63
N ARG A 613 7.65 37.67 38.81
CA ARG A 613 7.73 38.73 37.78
C ARG A 613 8.45 38.25 36.52
N LEU A 614 9.51 37.47 36.68
CA LEU A 614 10.24 36.87 35.58
C LEU A 614 9.34 35.89 34.79
N VAL A 615 8.61 35.01 35.47
CA VAL A 615 7.66 34.10 34.81
C VAL A 615 6.57 34.88 34.09
N TYR A 616 6.04 35.96 34.67
CA TYR A 616 5.03 36.79 34.01
C TYR A 616 5.56 37.54 32.78
N LEU A 617 6.86 37.86 32.75
CA LEU A 617 7.48 38.46 31.58
C LEU A 617 7.70 37.41 30.48
N LEU A 618 8.26 36.26 30.86
CA LEU A 618 8.67 35.21 29.93
C LEU A 618 7.50 34.41 29.36
N VAL A 619 6.34 34.37 30.00
CA VAL A 619 5.18 33.60 29.54
C VAL A 619 4.08 34.55 29.05
N PRO A 620 3.90 34.72 27.73
CA PRO A 620 2.86 35.57 27.16
C PRO A 620 1.45 35.22 27.66
N GLY A 621 0.62 36.23 27.90
CA GLY A 621 -0.77 36.07 28.36
C GLY A 621 -0.95 35.77 29.85
N SER A 622 0.13 35.48 30.58
CA SER A 622 0.11 35.14 32.01
C SER A 622 -0.52 36.21 32.92
N VAL A 623 -0.49 37.49 32.51
CA VAL A 623 -1.06 38.63 33.27
C VAL A 623 -2.57 38.81 33.08
N SER A 624 -3.14 38.24 32.01
CA SER A 624 -4.53 38.47 31.56
C SER A 624 -5.35 37.18 31.43
N LEU A 625 -4.94 36.10 32.10
CA LEU A 625 -5.64 34.81 32.09
C LEU A 625 -7.13 34.92 32.51
N GLY A 626 -7.48 35.87 33.37
CA GLY A 626 -8.87 36.09 33.81
C GLY A 626 -9.81 36.67 32.76
N GLY A 627 -9.29 37.20 31.64
CA GLY A 627 -10.08 37.84 30.58
C GLY A 627 -10.18 37.04 29.27
N GLY A 628 -9.75 35.77 29.25
CA GLY A 628 -9.72 34.93 28.04
C GLY A 628 -8.61 35.26 27.05
N TRP A 629 -8.28 36.54 26.86
CA TRP A 629 -7.19 37.00 25.98
C TRP A 629 -5.83 36.42 26.38
N GLY A 630 -5.57 36.30 27.68
CA GLY A 630 -4.33 35.70 28.18
C GLY A 630 -4.16 34.24 27.78
N PHE A 631 -5.27 33.48 27.70
CA PHE A 631 -5.21 32.09 27.23
C PHE A 631 -4.91 32.01 25.74
N MET A 632 -5.48 32.90 24.92
CA MET A 632 -5.20 32.95 23.47
C MET A 632 -3.73 33.26 23.18
N LEU A 633 -3.15 34.24 23.88
CA LEU A 633 -1.72 34.55 23.77
C LEU A 633 -0.85 33.36 24.21
N LEU A 634 -1.25 32.67 25.26
CA LEU A 634 -0.53 31.49 25.75
C LEU A 634 -0.62 30.30 24.79
N ALA A 635 -1.78 30.08 24.18
CA ALA A 635 -1.98 29.04 23.16
C ALA A 635 -1.16 29.33 21.89
N GLY A 636 -1.15 30.58 21.41
CA GLY A 636 -0.29 31.01 20.31
C GLY A 636 1.20 30.87 20.63
N PHE A 637 1.60 31.18 21.87
CA PHE A 637 2.95 30.96 22.36
C PHE A 637 3.33 29.47 22.39
N ALA A 638 2.47 28.61 22.93
CA ALA A 638 2.68 27.17 22.96
C ALA A 638 2.80 26.57 21.55
N TYR A 639 1.92 27.00 20.63
CA TYR A 639 1.99 26.63 19.21
C TYR A 639 3.31 27.08 18.59
N GLY A 640 3.68 28.35 18.77
CA GLY A 640 4.92 28.92 18.23
C GLY A 640 6.17 28.20 18.72
N LEU A 641 6.22 27.82 20.00
CA LEU A 641 7.35 27.05 20.56
C LEU A 641 7.45 25.66 19.93
N VAL A 642 6.34 24.93 19.84
CA VAL A 642 6.32 23.59 19.26
C VAL A 642 6.67 23.64 17.77
N ALA A 643 6.07 24.56 17.01
CA ALA A 643 6.35 24.71 15.59
C ALA A 643 7.81 25.11 15.32
N LEU A 644 8.40 25.98 16.15
CA LEU A 644 9.82 26.34 16.05
C LEU A 644 10.74 25.15 16.36
N ALA A 645 10.41 24.36 17.38
CA ALA A 645 11.15 23.13 17.71
C ALA A 645 11.08 22.07 16.60
N GLU A 646 10.02 22.11 15.78
CA GLU A 646 9.84 21.26 14.60
C GLU A 646 10.47 21.87 13.32
N GLY A 647 11.20 22.98 13.42
CA GLY A 647 11.92 23.60 12.31
C GLY A 647 11.11 24.58 11.45
N VAL A 648 9.89 24.93 11.86
CA VAL A 648 9.05 25.90 11.14
C VAL A 648 9.52 27.33 11.47
N LEU A 649 10.43 27.87 10.67
CA LEU A 649 11.01 29.22 10.89
C LEU A 649 9.95 30.33 10.99
N GLY A 650 8.86 30.22 10.25
CA GLY A 650 7.73 31.17 10.32
C GLY A 650 7.06 31.25 11.71
N ALA A 651 7.29 30.26 12.58
CA ALA A 651 6.76 30.27 13.95
C ALA A 651 7.34 31.41 14.81
N VAL A 652 8.50 31.97 14.43
CA VAL A 652 9.08 33.15 15.10
C VAL A 652 8.13 34.35 15.03
N TYR A 653 7.37 34.51 13.94
CA TYR A 653 6.38 35.58 13.82
C TYR A 653 5.20 35.39 14.78
N VAL A 654 4.75 34.15 15.00
CA VAL A 654 3.69 33.83 15.97
C VAL A 654 4.16 34.12 17.39
N LEU A 655 5.38 33.70 17.74
CA LEU A 655 6.01 34.00 19.03
C LEU A 655 6.15 35.52 19.22
N GLY A 656 6.69 36.22 18.22
CA GLY A 656 6.85 37.67 18.23
C GLY A 656 5.52 38.39 18.45
N ALA A 657 4.46 38.00 17.73
CA ALA A 657 3.12 38.56 17.90
C ALA A 657 2.56 38.31 19.31
N ALA A 658 2.71 37.10 19.86
CA ALA A 658 2.27 36.79 21.22
C ALA A 658 2.96 37.68 22.27
N TYR A 659 4.26 37.94 22.13
CA TYR A 659 5.00 38.86 23.01
C TYR A 659 4.63 40.32 22.80
N LEU A 660 4.54 40.79 21.56
CA LEU A 660 4.17 42.18 21.24
C LEU A 660 2.82 42.56 21.86
N LEU A 661 1.85 41.63 21.83
CA LEU A 661 0.53 41.82 22.43
C LEU A 661 0.53 41.66 23.96
N HIS A 662 1.47 40.90 24.52
CA HIS A 662 1.62 40.69 25.97
C HIS A 662 2.27 41.87 26.70
N LEU A 663 3.31 42.47 26.10
CA LEU A 663 4.14 43.49 26.73
C LEU A 663 3.35 44.70 27.29
N PRO A 664 2.37 45.30 26.56
CA PRO A 664 1.58 46.41 27.10
C PRO A 664 0.81 46.04 28.38
N GLY A 665 0.26 44.82 28.44
CA GLY A 665 -0.45 44.31 29.61
C GLY A 665 0.47 44.11 30.81
N TRP A 666 1.68 43.59 30.57
CA TRP A 666 2.70 43.43 31.59
C TRP A 666 3.21 44.78 32.12
N PHE A 667 3.51 45.75 31.25
CA PHE A 667 3.92 47.10 31.65
C PHE A 667 2.85 47.84 32.46
N LYS A 668 1.56 47.74 32.06
CA LYS A 668 0.44 48.27 32.86
C LYS A 668 0.36 47.60 34.23
N GLY A 669 0.59 46.29 34.30
CA GLY A 669 0.63 45.52 35.55
C GLY A 669 1.73 45.97 36.52
N ILE A 670 2.85 46.47 36.00
CA ILE A 670 3.93 47.07 36.81
C ILE A 670 3.57 48.51 37.23
N ARG A 671 3.13 49.35 36.29
CA ARG A 671 2.85 50.78 36.55
C ARG A 671 1.65 51.03 37.46
N GLY A 672 0.54 50.33 37.24
CA GLY A 672 -0.68 50.48 38.05
C GLY A 672 -0.51 50.06 39.53
N ARG A 673 0.63 49.45 39.89
CA ARG A 673 0.92 48.94 41.24
C ARG A 673 2.09 49.64 41.94
N SER A 674 2.81 50.51 41.22
CA SER A 674 3.72 51.50 41.83
C SER A 674 2.92 52.63 42.49
N ALA A 675 1.85 53.08 41.84
CA ALA A 675 0.97 54.14 42.36
C ALA A 675 0.24 53.79 43.66
N SER A 676 -0.14 52.51 43.88
CA SER A 676 -0.78 52.09 45.13
C SER A 676 0.18 51.95 46.32
N SER A 677 1.49 51.81 46.08
CA SER A 677 2.49 51.81 47.16
C SER A 677 2.79 53.22 47.68
N ILE A 678 2.53 54.26 46.87
CA ILE A 678 2.77 55.66 47.25
C ILE A 678 1.59 56.25 48.04
N HIS A 679 0.37 55.72 47.88
CA HIS A 679 -0.79 56.16 48.69
C HIS A 679 -0.97 55.42 50.02
N GLY A 680 -0.35 54.24 50.20
CA GLY A 680 -0.42 53.51 51.48
C GLY A 680 0.48 54.07 52.59
N GLU A 681 1.45 54.92 52.27
CA GLU A 681 2.34 55.57 53.26
C GLU A 681 1.84 56.94 53.75
N VAL A 682 0.78 57.50 53.14
CA VAL A 682 0.26 58.83 53.52
C VAL A 682 -0.94 58.75 54.49
N GLU A 683 -1.61 57.61 54.62
CA GLU A 683 -2.72 57.44 55.58
C GLU A 683 -2.30 56.81 56.93
N GLY A 684 -0.98 56.66 57.17
CA GLY A 684 -0.41 56.10 58.41
C GLY A 684 0.18 57.13 59.37
N VAL A 685 -0.13 58.42 59.21
CA VAL A 685 0.18 59.49 60.18
C VAL A 685 -1.06 60.37 60.31
N GLY A 686 -1.94 60.00 61.22
CA GLY A 686 -3.14 60.72 61.62
C GLY A 686 -3.65 60.17 62.94
#